data_AF-A0A0V1K0K3-F1
#
_entry.id   AF-A0A0V1K0K3-F1
#
_cell.length_a   1.000
_cell.length_b   1.000
_cell.length_c   1.000
_cell.angle_alpha   90.00
_cell.angle_beta   90.00
_cell.angle_gamma   90.00
#
_symmetry.space_group_name_H-M   'P 1'
#
loop_
_entity.id
_entity.type
_entity.pdbx_description
1 polymer ?
#
loop_
_entity_poly.entity_id
_entity_poly.type
_entity_poly.pdbx_seq_one_letter_code
_entity_poly.pdbx_strand_id
1 'polypeptide(L)'
;MPFGRTYSVYLNAAGKENIVLLENTRNKDCVLGFANGVVLSLDQKKWLILKSDCNKICDVHACLGVLSVPVVETEDSFVQYLIVVKNASLIGQLFNCEAYRITDVNCLPLWGDLNQKLSDPRIIQIQKLLSCGLFLFGWSNSQNAFVDISLSMQRQFLNNKKGDTRFHWNLTLRSHLQQFGIDAEDWVTPCICGVIEVKTAYVGHQQAKACIISRISSERMGTRFNVRGVNDFGNVANFIETEQVIFYNDNVVSHVQVRGSVPLFWDQPGIQVGSHKIKINRSLEASIVAYEKHFRQLKNCYGNAAIINLLGTKNDENTLSESYQTIHSDSTFDSVIPFISFDLHSKAKGSSRSECLKKFWPKLETLVNSHGFFHCNGSELLRKQTGVLRVNCLDCLDRTNSVQSLVGLKILQQQLAALGLSDKANICTRFVELFKTCWTLNGDHCSKLYTGTAAQEGKSKFKDASISVSRTIQGNLMDKSKQQAMNFLLRNSKLGTDTVAQINCLLPNKNFHVYPSIGISLIEKVEEFVDPCQLRLFCGDASHQKSYDIYAIGLQEMVDLNASNVLNASVSNQNSWRDAFLKELNSISEYVLLETIQLVGICLFVFVQPELLVHIRDVSTAAVKTGFGGTIGNKGGTAISFTLGASSLCFICSHFTAGQSQVQERNDDYEGTCRRLRFPSVGLNLFSHDFIFWFGDFNYRIDMTGEEVKQMVDLRDYDSLREADQLIQQKMVGCVFIEFEEGLINFAPTYKYDAFSDNYDTSEKARVPAWTDRIFFRKRRPYFKAQDTCQLLVYCRAELKTSDHRPVGAVFNLHIGHTNVDKLRDAVEDMVSSMGPRDATVVVSVQSQRDMVPFVDSVLEKIRHLGIKALLTKCIGEHLFCTFGKSDDALAALSMDGVKIGQNVLCVRLKTTDWETDCQNVVHQLFNDDFDKNFNNSRLNDRRNNEAAISNSTAPVPQRPPPPKRYS
;
A
#
# COMPACT_ATOMS: atom_id res chain seq x y z
N MET A 1 26.19 3.49 34.75
CA MET A 1 25.71 3.00 33.44
C MET A 1 26.32 3.89 32.37
N PRO A 2 26.80 3.35 31.23
CA PRO A 2 27.17 4.18 30.09
C PRO A 2 25.95 5.01 29.66
N PHE A 3 26.16 6.30 29.33
CA PHE A 3 25.10 7.16 28.80
C PHE A 3 24.40 6.46 27.61
N GLY A 4 23.08 6.32 27.66
CA GLY A 4 22.27 5.86 26.52
C GLY A 4 21.67 4.44 26.60
N ARG A 5 22.03 3.58 27.56
CA ARG A 5 21.37 2.26 27.72
C ARG A 5 20.17 2.32 28.67
N THR A 6 18.98 2.49 28.08
CA THR A 6 17.72 2.74 28.82
C THR A 6 17.02 1.45 29.26
N TYR A 7 17.33 0.30 28.66
CA TYR A 7 16.65 -0.95 29.03
C TYR A 7 17.63 -2.10 29.29
N SER A 8 17.22 -3.03 30.14
CA SER A 8 17.87 -4.32 30.38
C SER A 8 16.89 -5.45 30.06
N VAL A 9 17.35 -6.44 29.28
CA VAL A 9 16.56 -7.62 28.92
C VAL A 9 16.99 -8.81 29.76
N TYR A 10 16.03 -9.52 30.33
CA TYR A 10 16.23 -10.73 31.12
C TYR A 10 15.38 -11.89 30.60
N LEU A 11 15.81 -13.10 30.92
CA LEU A 11 15.10 -14.34 30.66
C LEU A 11 14.94 -15.09 31.99
N ASN A 12 13.73 -15.53 32.31
CA ASN A 12 13.52 -16.36 33.49
C ASN A 12 14.21 -17.73 33.34
N ALA A 13 15.05 -18.12 34.30
CA ALA A 13 15.77 -19.40 34.29
C ALA A 13 14.97 -20.54 34.94
N ALA A 14 13.89 -20.24 35.66
CA ALA A 14 13.12 -21.19 36.45
C ALA A 14 11.82 -21.61 35.74
N GLY A 15 11.87 -22.71 34.98
CA GLY A 15 10.68 -23.44 34.51
C GLY A 15 10.55 -23.60 32.99
N LYS A 16 9.63 -24.49 32.55
CA LYS A 16 9.35 -24.87 31.15
C LYS A 16 8.77 -23.74 30.27
N GLU A 17 8.58 -22.53 30.81
CA GLU A 17 7.95 -21.40 30.11
C GLU A 17 8.96 -20.24 29.96
N ASN A 18 9.32 -19.91 28.72
CA ASN A 18 10.30 -18.88 28.38
C ASN A 18 9.69 -17.48 28.52
N ILE A 19 9.97 -16.78 29.62
CA ILE A 19 9.48 -15.41 29.87
C ILE A 19 10.58 -14.38 29.58
N VAL A 20 10.36 -13.49 28.61
CA VAL A 20 11.25 -12.36 28.32
C VAL A 20 10.82 -11.16 29.16
N LEU A 21 11.77 -10.53 29.86
CA LEU A 21 11.51 -9.39 30.75
C LEU A 21 12.31 -8.17 30.28
N LEU A 22 11.66 -7.02 30.19
CA LEU A 22 12.24 -5.74 29.77
C LEU A 22 12.13 -4.74 30.92
N GLU A 23 13.26 -4.48 31.57
CA GLU A 23 13.39 -3.50 32.65
C GLU A 23 13.78 -2.15 32.06
N ASN A 24 12.99 -1.09 32.30
CA ASN A 24 13.44 0.28 32.05
C ASN A 24 14.39 0.67 33.20
N THR A 25 15.65 0.95 32.88
CA THR A 25 16.68 1.22 33.87
C THR A 25 16.60 2.64 34.44
N ARG A 26 15.81 3.51 33.81
CA ARG A 26 15.65 4.93 34.18
C ARG A 26 14.30 5.23 34.81
N ASN A 27 13.24 4.52 34.40
CA ASN A 27 11.95 4.52 35.08
C ASN A 27 11.81 3.20 35.87
N LYS A 28 11.88 3.28 37.20
CA LYS A 28 11.97 2.10 38.08
C LYS A 28 10.63 1.53 38.51
N ASP A 29 9.52 2.12 38.10
CA ASP A 29 8.22 1.81 38.69
C ASP A 29 7.67 0.45 38.24
N CYS A 30 8.00 0.02 37.01
CA CYS A 30 7.55 -1.25 36.46
C CYS A 30 8.51 -1.90 35.44
N VAL A 31 8.29 -3.19 35.19
CA VAL A 31 9.02 -4.05 34.24
C VAL A 31 8.02 -4.74 33.33
N LEU A 32 8.26 -4.77 32.02
CA LEU A 32 7.42 -5.55 31.11
C LEU A 32 7.81 -7.01 31.07
N GLY A 33 6.84 -7.91 31.16
CA GLY A 33 7.01 -9.33 30.90
C GLY A 33 6.25 -9.77 29.66
N PHE A 34 6.89 -10.59 28.84
CA PHE A 34 6.31 -11.24 27.66
C PHE A 34 6.26 -12.74 27.94
N ALA A 35 5.05 -13.27 28.12
CA ALA A 35 4.83 -14.68 28.47
C ALA A 35 3.55 -15.19 27.80
N ASN A 36 3.63 -16.36 27.17
CA ASN A 36 2.48 -17.02 26.56
C ASN A 36 1.63 -16.10 25.64
N GLY A 37 2.28 -15.17 24.93
CA GLY A 37 1.61 -14.26 23.97
C GLY A 37 0.95 -13.05 24.59
N VAL A 38 1.11 -12.87 25.90
CA VAL A 38 0.57 -11.78 26.70
C VAL A 38 1.71 -10.84 27.10
N VAL A 39 1.40 -9.55 27.17
CA VAL A 39 2.30 -8.52 27.73
C VAL A 39 1.79 -8.12 29.12
N LEU A 40 2.70 -8.05 30.08
CA LEU A 40 2.40 -7.78 31.48
C LEU A 40 3.24 -6.63 32.00
N SER A 41 2.67 -5.84 32.91
CA SER A 41 3.42 -4.90 33.73
C SER A 41 3.60 -5.46 35.15
N LEU A 42 4.85 -5.61 35.57
CA LEU A 42 5.26 -6.05 36.90
C LEU A 42 5.70 -4.84 37.72
N ASP A 43 5.13 -4.65 38.91
CA ASP A 43 5.61 -3.64 39.84
C ASP A 43 7.05 -3.93 40.32
N GLN A 44 7.74 -2.89 40.76
CA GLN A 44 9.13 -2.96 41.16
C GLN A 44 9.41 -3.96 42.30
N LYS A 45 8.50 -4.10 43.28
CA LYS A 45 8.70 -5.00 44.43
C LYS A 45 8.71 -6.46 43.98
N LYS A 46 7.75 -6.84 43.14
CA LYS A 46 7.68 -8.18 42.54
C LYS A 46 8.86 -8.47 41.64
N TRP A 47 9.25 -7.47 40.85
CA TRP A 47 10.42 -7.60 39.99
C TRP A 47 11.70 -7.90 40.79
N LEU A 48 11.94 -7.19 41.90
CA LEU A 48 13.13 -7.41 42.74
C LEU A 48 13.21 -8.85 43.28
N ILE A 49 12.07 -9.48 43.57
CA ILE A 49 11.99 -10.88 44.01
C ILE A 49 12.32 -11.82 42.84
N LEU A 50 11.70 -11.62 41.67
CA LEU A 50 11.88 -12.48 40.49
C LEU A 50 13.27 -12.33 39.85
N LYS A 51 13.92 -11.18 40.02
CA LYS A 51 15.17 -10.84 39.34
C LYS A 51 16.32 -11.78 39.72
N SER A 52 16.31 -12.38 40.91
CA SER A 52 17.33 -13.36 41.33
C SER A 52 17.30 -14.64 40.49
N ASP A 53 16.13 -14.98 39.96
CA ASP A 53 15.88 -16.23 39.22
C ASP A 53 15.97 -16.01 37.70
N CYS A 54 16.31 -14.79 37.28
CA CYS A 54 16.39 -14.39 35.88
C CYS A 54 17.83 -14.20 35.43
N ASN A 55 18.16 -14.72 34.24
CA ASN A 55 19.41 -14.47 33.57
C ASN A 55 19.33 -13.18 32.74
N LYS A 56 20.24 -12.25 33.00
CA LYS A 56 20.36 -11.04 32.18
C LYS A 56 20.94 -11.39 30.81
N ILE A 57 20.21 -11.06 29.74
CA ILE A 57 20.60 -11.34 28.35
C ILE A 57 21.46 -10.20 27.80
N CYS A 58 20.97 -8.96 27.87
CA CYS A 58 21.69 -7.80 27.35
C CYS A 58 21.17 -6.47 27.92
N ASP A 59 21.99 -5.43 27.80
CA ASP A 59 21.56 -4.04 27.94
C ASP A 59 21.39 -3.41 26.56
N VAL A 60 20.33 -2.63 26.39
CA VAL A 60 19.93 -2.06 25.10
C VAL A 60 19.58 -0.58 25.23
N HIS A 61 19.69 0.16 24.13
CA HIS A 61 19.47 1.60 24.09
C HIS A 61 17.99 1.98 23.99
N ALA A 62 17.22 1.19 23.24
CA ALA A 62 15.83 1.49 22.90
C ALA A 62 15.06 0.19 22.61
N CYS A 63 13.74 0.25 22.78
CA CYS A 63 12.81 -0.80 22.35
C CYS A 63 12.01 -0.26 21.16
N LEU A 64 12.03 -0.97 20.02
CA LEU A 64 11.30 -0.56 18.82
C LEU A 64 9.88 -1.12 18.75
N GLY A 65 9.55 -2.10 19.60
CA GLY A 65 8.24 -2.75 19.69
C GLY A 65 8.26 -4.22 19.29
N VAL A 66 7.08 -4.78 19.02
CA VAL A 66 6.91 -6.20 18.71
C VAL A 66 6.46 -6.41 17.27
N LEU A 67 7.23 -7.22 16.55
CA LEU A 67 6.96 -7.63 15.17
C LEU A 67 6.29 -9.00 15.17
N SER A 68 5.18 -9.15 14.45
CA SER A 68 4.50 -10.41 14.17
C SER A 68 4.76 -10.84 12.73
N VAL A 69 5.15 -12.10 12.55
CA VAL A 69 5.51 -12.67 11.25
C VAL A 69 4.64 -13.91 10.99
N PRO A 70 3.77 -13.92 9.96
CA PRO A 70 2.96 -15.08 9.62
C PRO A 70 3.81 -16.30 9.23
N VAL A 71 3.35 -17.50 9.58
CA VAL A 71 3.94 -18.76 9.14
C VAL A 71 3.27 -19.19 7.84
N VAL A 72 4.05 -19.48 6.81
CA VAL A 72 3.55 -19.66 5.43
C VAL A 72 2.68 -20.92 5.27
N GLU A 73 2.89 -21.94 6.11
CA GLU A 73 2.31 -23.28 5.94
C GLU A 73 0.99 -23.50 6.70
N THR A 74 0.60 -22.57 7.59
CA THR A 74 -0.62 -22.70 8.40
C THR A 74 -1.35 -21.38 8.40
N GLU A 75 -2.61 -21.40 7.95
CA GLU A 75 -3.50 -20.25 8.09
C GLU A 75 -3.60 -19.89 9.58
N ASP A 76 -3.57 -18.58 9.87
CA ASP A 76 -3.71 -17.99 11.21
C ASP A 76 -2.61 -18.25 12.26
N SER A 77 -1.44 -18.76 11.87
CA SER A 77 -0.30 -18.85 12.79
C SER A 77 0.80 -17.82 12.52
N PHE A 78 1.41 -17.30 13.58
CA PHE A 78 2.45 -16.27 13.51
C PHE A 78 3.49 -16.44 14.63
N VAL A 79 4.69 -15.93 14.39
CA VAL A 79 5.78 -15.84 15.38
C VAL A 79 6.02 -14.38 15.72
N GLN A 80 6.24 -14.08 17.00
CA GLN A 80 6.48 -12.72 17.48
C GLN A 80 7.91 -12.50 17.91
N TYR A 81 8.43 -11.31 17.62
CA TYR A 81 9.78 -10.88 17.95
C TYR A 81 9.76 -9.52 18.63
N LEU A 82 10.41 -9.41 19.79
CA LEU A 82 10.74 -8.14 20.42
C LEU A 82 11.97 -7.55 19.73
N ILE A 83 11.84 -6.35 19.16
CA ILE A 83 12.92 -5.65 18.48
C ILE A 83 13.54 -4.62 19.42
N VAL A 84 14.84 -4.78 19.72
CA VAL A 84 15.59 -3.88 20.60
C VAL A 84 16.87 -3.38 19.96
N VAL A 85 17.23 -2.12 20.25
CA VAL A 85 18.44 -1.47 19.75
C VAL A 85 19.63 -1.83 20.64
N LYS A 86 20.41 -2.80 20.22
CA LYS A 86 21.59 -3.25 20.95
C LYS A 86 22.69 -2.20 20.94
N ASN A 87 22.99 -1.62 19.78
CA ASN A 87 23.99 -0.56 19.64
C ASN A 87 23.43 0.64 18.88
N ALA A 88 23.81 1.83 19.34
CA ALA A 88 23.54 3.09 18.69
C ALA A 88 24.74 4.03 18.84
N SER A 89 24.93 4.93 17.88
CA SER A 89 25.97 5.97 17.93
C SER A 89 25.34 7.35 18.08
N LEU A 90 25.82 8.16 19.03
CA LEU A 90 25.41 9.56 19.18
C LEU A 90 25.80 10.36 17.94
N ILE A 91 24.85 11.06 17.34
CA ILE A 91 25.06 11.98 16.22
C ILE A 91 25.43 13.36 16.73
N GLY A 92 24.69 13.84 17.73
CA GLY A 92 24.85 15.16 18.32
C GLY A 92 23.59 15.61 19.02
N GLN A 93 23.67 16.79 19.63
CA GLN A 93 22.57 17.40 20.38
C GLN A 93 21.82 18.42 19.51
N LEU A 94 20.53 18.17 19.29
CA LEU A 94 19.52 19.06 18.72
C LEU A 94 18.81 19.77 19.86
N PHE A 95 19.25 20.99 20.21
CA PHE A 95 18.73 21.73 21.36
C PHE A 95 18.77 20.93 22.68
N ASN A 96 17.63 20.44 23.18
CA ASN A 96 17.50 19.62 24.39
C ASN A 96 17.37 18.10 24.12
N CYS A 97 17.57 17.68 22.86
CA CYS A 97 17.45 16.30 22.39
C CYS A 97 18.79 15.79 21.84
N GLU A 98 19.29 14.67 22.35
CA GLU A 98 20.36 13.89 21.74
C GLU A 98 19.80 13.00 20.63
N ALA A 99 20.35 13.10 19.43
CA ALA A 99 19.97 12.26 18.30
C ALA A 99 20.93 11.07 18.18
N TYR A 100 20.37 9.86 18.03
CA TYR A 100 21.12 8.62 17.91
C TYR A 100 20.85 7.92 16.59
N ARG A 101 21.88 7.28 16.05
CA ARG A 101 21.81 6.40 14.88
C ARG A 101 21.85 4.94 15.32
N ILE A 102 20.91 4.15 14.86
CA ILE A 102 20.88 2.70 15.10
C ILE A 102 21.99 2.03 14.28
N THR A 103 22.81 1.22 14.95
CA THR A 103 23.92 0.47 14.32
C THR A 103 23.80 -1.04 14.47
N ASP A 104 23.05 -1.52 15.47
CA ASP A 104 22.80 -2.95 15.67
C ASP A 104 21.46 -3.16 16.39
N VAL A 105 20.68 -4.14 15.94
CA VAL A 105 19.40 -4.53 16.54
C VAL A 105 19.35 -6.03 16.80
N ASN A 106 18.74 -6.41 17.93
CA ASN A 106 18.39 -7.80 18.21
C ASN A 106 16.88 -7.98 18.00
N CYS A 107 16.50 -9.08 17.36
CA CYS A 107 15.12 -9.57 17.28
C CYS A 107 15.01 -10.81 18.16
N LEU A 108 14.43 -10.68 19.34
CA LEU A 108 14.30 -11.76 20.32
C LEU A 108 12.95 -12.44 20.12
N PRO A 109 12.87 -13.75 19.84
CA PRO A 109 11.58 -14.41 19.74
C PRO A 109 10.88 -14.38 21.10
N LEU A 110 9.56 -14.25 21.09
CA LEU A 110 8.75 -14.30 22.31
C LEU A 110 8.23 -15.72 22.61
N TRP A 111 8.51 -16.68 21.73
CA TRP A 111 8.05 -18.07 21.80
C TRP A 111 9.12 -19.03 21.27
N GLY A 112 9.17 -20.26 21.80
CA GLY A 112 10.12 -21.31 21.36
C GLY A 112 11.49 -21.24 22.06
N ASP A 113 12.44 -22.07 21.62
CA ASP A 113 13.81 -22.12 22.18
C ASP A 113 14.62 -20.87 21.78
N LEU A 114 14.83 -19.98 22.74
CA LEU A 114 15.61 -18.75 22.62
C LEU A 114 17.10 -18.99 22.33
N ASN A 115 17.61 -20.19 22.60
CA ASN A 115 19.01 -20.53 22.36
C ASN A 115 19.25 -20.98 20.91
N GLN A 116 18.21 -21.32 20.14
CA GLN A 116 18.35 -21.51 18.71
C GLN A 116 18.53 -20.16 18.02
N LYS A 117 19.67 -19.99 17.31
CA LYS A 117 19.81 -18.92 16.33
C LYS A 117 18.75 -19.13 15.26
N LEU A 118 17.71 -18.31 15.31
CA LEU A 118 16.67 -18.31 14.29
C LEU A 118 17.29 -17.99 12.94
N SER A 119 17.13 -18.94 12.02
CA SER A 119 17.58 -18.82 10.64
C SER A 119 16.53 -18.19 9.74
N ASP A 120 15.48 -17.54 10.28
CA ASP A 120 14.43 -16.94 9.46
C ASP A 120 15.03 -15.83 8.58
N PRO A 121 15.08 -16.02 7.26
CA PRO A 121 15.71 -15.07 6.36
C PRO A 121 15.00 -13.70 6.41
N ARG A 122 13.70 -13.66 6.72
CA ARG A 122 12.91 -12.42 6.82
C ARG A 122 13.40 -11.56 7.97
N ILE A 123 13.64 -12.16 9.13
CA ILE A 123 14.16 -11.47 10.33
C ILE A 123 15.57 -10.95 10.07
N ILE A 124 16.43 -11.75 9.44
CA ILE A 124 17.79 -11.33 9.08
C ILE A 124 17.76 -10.09 8.17
N GLN A 125 16.83 -10.01 7.22
CA GLN A 125 16.69 -8.84 6.36
C GLN A 125 16.17 -7.61 7.12
N ILE A 126 15.27 -7.78 8.09
CA ILE A 126 14.79 -6.69 8.94
C ILE A 126 15.93 -6.15 9.81
N GLN A 127 16.75 -7.02 10.40
CA GLN A 127 17.94 -6.59 11.15
C GLN A 127 18.90 -5.80 10.27
N LYS A 128 19.17 -6.27 9.05
CA LYS A 128 20.01 -5.54 8.07
C LYS A 128 19.41 -4.18 7.68
N LEU A 129 18.09 -4.11 7.52
CA LEU A 129 17.38 -2.87 7.19
C LEU A 129 17.53 -1.85 8.33
N LEU A 130 17.18 -2.22 9.56
CA LEU A 130 17.23 -1.32 10.72
C LEU A 130 18.66 -0.86 11.05
N SER A 131 19.65 -1.73 10.83
CA SER A 131 21.07 -1.43 11.03
C SER A 131 21.77 -0.77 9.83
N CYS A 132 21.03 -0.34 8.80
CA CYS A 132 21.64 0.26 7.60
C CYS A 132 22.21 1.68 7.81
N GLY A 133 22.10 2.22 9.02
CA GLY A 133 22.65 3.53 9.41
C GLY A 133 21.76 4.73 9.05
N LEU A 134 20.49 4.49 8.71
CA LEU A 134 19.49 5.52 8.42
C LEU A 134 18.35 5.58 9.44
N PHE A 135 18.22 4.58 10.31
CA PHE A 135 17.19 4.59 11.35
C PHE A 135 17.70 5.33 12.58
N LEU A 136 16.91 6.29 13.05
CA LEU A 136 17.30 7.28 14.06
C LEU A 136 16.23 7.38 15.15
N PHE A 137 16.65 7.79 16.34
CA PHE A 137 15.75 8.15 17.45
C PHE A 137 16.31 9.32 18.26
N GLY A 138 15.42 10.04 18.94
CA GLY A 138 15.77 11.16 19.83
C GLY A 138 15.65 10.79 21.31
N TRP A 139 16.50 11.39 22.15
CA TRP A 139 16.55 11.13 23.58
C TRP A 139 16.80 12.42 24.38
N SER A 140 16.11 12.65 25.50
CA SER A 140 16.36 13.81 26.37
C SER A 140 16.94 13.40 27.72
N ASN A 141 17.98 14.12 28.15
CA ASN A 141 18.59 13.92 29.48
C ASN A 141 17.92 14.73 30.59
N SER A 142 17.29 15.87 30.30
CA SER A 142 16.61 16.69 31.31
C SER A 142 15.24 16.14 31.71
N GLN A 143 14.60 15.36 30.81
CA GLN A 143 13.29 14.76 31.02
C GLN A 143 13.33 13.22 31.10
N ASN A 144 14.51 12.59 30.96
CA ASN A 144 14.69 11.13 30.94
C ASN A 144 13.75 10.36 29.98
N ALA A 145 13.32 11.01 28.88
CA ALA A 145 12.31 10.49 27.97
C ALA A 145 12.78 10.52 26.50
N PHE A 146 12.18 9.67 25.68
CA PHE A 146 12.38 9.70 24.23
C PHE A 146 11.76 10.98 23.65
N VAL A 147 12.43 11.57 22.65
CA VAL A 147 11.95 12.77 21.96
C VAL A 147 11.59 12.40 20.53
N ASP A 148 10.41 12.84 20.09
CA ASP A 148 9.94 12.61 18.75
C ASP A 148 10.58 13.59 17.75
N ILE A 149 11.52 13.08 16.96
CA ILE A 149 12.25 13.83 15.93
C ILE A 149 11.55 13.83 14.55
N SER A 150 10.30 13.36 14.47
CA SER A 150 9.48 13.36 13.24
C SER A 150 8.98 14.75 12.83
N LEU A 151 8.93 15.71 13.76
CA LEU A 151 8.40 17.04 13.52
C LEU A 151 9.49 18.01 13.06
N SER A 152 9.09 18.98 12.21
CA SER A 152 9.89 20.18 11.98
C SER A 152 9.80 21.12 13.17
N MET A 153 10.79 21.99 13.35
CA MET A 153 10.84 22.95 14.46
C MET A 153 9.59 23.83 14.51
N GLN A 154 9.09 24.27 13.35
CA GLN A 154 7.83 25.02 13.28
C GLN A 154 6.64 24.23 13.81
N ARG A 155 6.54 22.94 13.43
CA ARG A 155 5.41 22.10 13.85
C ARG A 155 5.51 21.73 15.32
N GLN A 156 6.71 21.45 15.80
CA GLN A 156 7.00 21.25 17.22
C GLN A 156 6.64 22.48 18.05
N PHE A 157 6.93 23.69 17.56
CA PHE A 157 6.58 24.94 18.24
C PHE A 157 5.07 25.20 18.24
N LEU A 158 4.38 25.01 17.11
CA LEU A 158 2.95 25.33 16.98
C LEU A 158 2.02 24.28 17.58
N ASN A 159 2.42 23.00 17.56
CA ASN A 159 1.60 21.90 18.05
C ASN A 159 2.49 20.70 18.46
N ASN A 160 2.96 20.69 19.70
CA ASN A 160 3.83 19.63 20.24
C ASN A 160 3.08 18.37 20.74
N LYS A 161 1.79 18.21 20.42
CA LYS A 161 0.96 17.18 21.07
C LYS A 161 1.15 15.77 20.51
N LYS A 162 1.51 15.62 19.22
CA LYS A 162 1.70 14.31 18.57
C LYS A 162 2.74 14.36 17.47
N GLY A 163 3.50 13.28 17.32
CA GLY A 163 4.45 13.08 16.22
C GLY A 163 3.78 13.03 14.84
N ASP A 164 4.60 13.19 13.80
CA ASP A 164 4.19 13.04 12.41
C ASP A 164 4.30 11.57 11.98
N THR A 165 3.14 10.91 11.92
CA THR A 165 3.02 9.48 11.61
C THR A 165 3.59 9.12 10.23
N ARG A 166 3.66 10.07 9.29
CA ARG A 166 4.27 9.88 7.97
C ARG A 166 5.73 9.49 8.08
N PHE A 167 6.41 9.89 9.15
CA PHE A 167 7.84 9.62 9.37
C PHE A 167 8.10 8.58 10.45
N HIS A 168 7.07 8.01 11.09
CA HIS A 168 7.21 6.93 12.08
C HIS A 168 7.30 5.58 11.39
N TRP A 169 8.48 4.98 11.41
CA TRP A 169 8.76 3.71 10.74
C TRP A 169 8.39 2.48 11.56
N ASN A 170 8.23 2.62 12.87
CA ASN A 170 7.88 1.55 13.79
C ASN A 170 6.50 1.74 14.45
N LEU A 171 5.62 2.57 13.86
CA LEU A 171 4.30 2.87 14.41
C LEU A 171 3.48 1.59 14.66
N THR A 172 3.49 0.66 13.69
CA THR A 172 2.73 -0.59 13.77
C THR A 172 3.29 -1.59 14.78
N LEU A 173 4.55 -1.44 15.23
CA LEU A 173 5.16 -2.31 16.25
C LEU A 173 4.64 -2.06 17.67
N ARG A 174 3.85 -0.99 17.87
CA ARG A 174 3.20 -0.64 19.15
C ARG A 174 1.97 -1.48 19.45
N SER A 175 1.34 -2.02 18.40
CA SER A 175 0.04 -2.68 18.43
C SER A 175 -0.09 -3.77 19.49
N HIS A 176 0.93 -4.63 19.62
CA HIS A 176 0.88 -5.74 20.56
C HIS A 176 0.90 -5.29 22.04
N LEU A 177 1.59 -4.20 22.37
CA LEU A 177 1.59 -3.66 23.74
C LEU A 177 0.23 -3.02 24.05
N GLN A 178 -0.27 -2.21 23.11
CA GLN A 178 -1.56 -1.55 23.22
C GLN A 178 -2.71 -2.56 23.36
N GLN A 179 -2.59 -3.72 22.68
CA GLN A 179 -3.53 -4.82 22.82
C GLN A 179 -3.68 -5.24 24.28
N PHE A 180 -2.65 -5.20 25.13
CA PHE A 180 -2.73 -5.61 26.53
C PHE A 180 -2.83 -4.44 27.52
N GLY A 181 -3.29 -3.27 27.04
CA GLY A 181 -3.45 -2.08 27.88
C GLY A 181 -2.14 -1.49 28.39
N ILE A 182 -1.01 -1.79 27.73
CA ILE A 182 0.27 -1.15 28.00
C ILE A 182 0.38 0.11 27.15
N ASP A 183 0.66 1.25 27.78
CA ASP A 183 0.95 2.48 27.05
C ASP A 183 2.27 2.31 26.28
N ALA A 184 2.16 2.32 24.94
CA ALA A 184 3.32 2.16 24.09
C ALA A 184 4.24 3.38 24.11
N GLU A 185 3.77 4.57 24.52
CA GLU A 185 4.61 5.77 24.59
C GLU A 185 5.69 5.67 25.67
N ASP A 186 5.42 4.92 26.75
CA ASP A 186 6.36 4.69 27.85
C ASP A 186 7.49 3.71 27.49
N TRP A 187 7.22 2.80 26.55
CA TRP A 187 8.08 1.64 26.29
C TRP A 187 8.68 1.63 24.88
N VAL A 188 7.94 2.10 23.88
CA VAL A 188 8.34 2.05 22.47
C VAL A 188 8.95 3.39 22.07
N THR A 189 10.23 3.33 21.71
CA THR A 189 10.97 4.46 21.17
C THR A 189 10.47 4.84 19.77
N PRO A 190 10.00 6.08 19.53
CA PRO A 190 9.70 6.55 18.18
C PRO A 190 10.94 6.50 17.30
N CYS A 191 10.83 5.87 16.12
CA CYS A 191 11.91 5.70 15.18
C CYS A 191 11.56 6.33 13.83
N ILE A 192 12.47 7.16 13.31
CA ILE A 192 12.40 7.71 11.97
C ILE A 192 13.44 7.07 11.06
N CYS A 193 13.25 7.14 9.74
CA CYS A 193 14.30 6.84 8.77
C CYS A 193 14.74 8.15 8.10
N GLY A 194 16.06 8.35 7.95
CA GLY A 194 16.59 9.55 7.33
C GLY A 194 18.02 9.90 7.73
N VAL A 195 18.31 11.20 7.79
CA VAL A 195 19.65 11.74 8.03
C VAL A 195 19.58 12.89 9.01
N ILE A 196 20.46 12.90 10.02
CA ILE A 196 20.69 14.05 10.88
C ILE A 196 22.20 14.35 10.84
N GLU A 197 22.55 15.59 10.51
CA GLU A 197 23.91 16.11 10.57
C GLU A 197 23.93 17.31 11.51
N VAL A 198 24.85 17.32 12.48
CA VAL A 198 25.01 18.40 13.46
C VAL A 198 26.45 18.89 13.45
N LYS A 199 26.64 20.21 13.28
CA LYS A 199 27.96 20.86 13.36
C LYS A 199 27.91 22.03 14.34
N THR A 200 29.00 22.22 15.09
CA THR A 200 29.12 23.33 16.04
C THR A 200 29.88 24.50 15.42
N ALA A 201 29.26 25.68 15.41
CA ALA A 201 29.87 26.94 15.05
C ALA A 201 30.17 27.76 16.31
N TYR A 202 31.38 28.30 16.42
CA TYR A 202 31.74 29.21 17.52
C TYR A 202 31.51 30.66 17.08
N VAL A 203 30.72 31.39 17.87
CA VAL A 203 30.38 32.80 17.66
C VAL A 203 30.89 33.57 18.88
N GLY A 204 32.18 33.95 18.83
CA GLY A 204 32.87 34.44 20.03
C GLY A 204 32.92 33.36 21.11
N HIS A 205 32.39 33.66 22.30
CA HIS A 205 32.30 32.71 23.41
C HIS A 205 31.05 31.82 23.37
N GLN A 206 30.09 32.14 22.50
CA GLN A 206 28.83 31.38 22.36
C GLN A 206 28.98 30.27 21.32
N GLN A 207 28.17 29.22 21.47
CA GLN A 207 28.09 28.11 20.52
C GLN A 207 26.75 28.13 19.81
N ALA A 208 26.79 27.98 18.49
CA ALA A 208 25.63 27.69 17.66
C ALA A 208 25.71 26.27 17.11
N LYS A 209 24.56 25.63 16.92
CA LYS A 209 24.46 24.31 16.26
C LYS A 209 23.81 24.51 14.89
N ALA A 210 24.55 24.21 13.84
CA ALA A 210 24.07 24.16 12.47
C ALA A 210 23.70 22.71 12.12
N CYS A 211 22.44 22.47 11.76
CA CYS A 211 21.97 21.11 11.53
C CYS A 211 21.18 20.96 10.22
N ILE A 212 21.28 19.79 9.61
CA ILE A 212 20.39 19.32 8.55
C ILE A 212 19.69 18.06 9.03
N ILE A 213 18.36 18.05 8.92
CA ILE A 213 17.52 16.92 9.29
C ILE A 213 16.67 16.52 8.08
N SER A 214 16.89 15.34 7.53
CA SER A 214 16.06 14.76 6.48
C SER A 214 15.25 13.60 7.03
N ARG A 215 13.93 13.64 6.86
CA ARG A 215 12.98 12.61 7.27
C ARG A 215 12.36 11.95 6.05
N ILE A 216 12.44 10.62 5.95
CA ILE A 216 11.93 9.81 4.84
C ILE A 216 10.57 9.24 5.22
N SER A 217 9.55 9.52 4.41
CA SER A 217 8.18 9.03 4.67
C SER A 217 8.09 7.50 4.56
N SER A 218 7.34 6.89 5.46
CA SER A 218 6.99 5.46 5.45
C SER A 218 5.79 5.13 4.55
N GLU A 219 5.05 6.14 4.07
CA GLU A 219 3.75 5.94 3.43
C GLU A 219 3.82 5.31 2.02
N ARG A 220 4.94 5.52 1.31
CA ARG A 220 5.25 4.91 0.01
C ARG A 220 6.77 4.81 -0.20
N MET A 221 7.49 4.21 0.75
CA MET A 221 8.92 3.98 0.53
C MET A 221 9.16 2.77 -0.37
N GLY A 222 10.13 2.90 -1.28
CA GLY A 222 10.67 1.71 -1.91
C GLY A 222 11.90 1.94 -2.75
N THR A 223 12.52 0.83 -3.11
CA THR A 223 13.80 0.87 -3.78
C THR A 223 13.68 1.26 -5.26
N ARG A 224 14.80 1.62 -5.90
CA ARG A 224 14.85 2.25 -7.23
C ARG A 224 14.01 1.61 -8.31
N PHE A 225 13.95 0.28 -8.34
CA PHE A 225 13.25 -0.47 -9.39
C PHE A 225 11.94 -1.12 -8.92
N ASN A 226 11.57 -0.96 -7.64
CA ASN A 226 10.37 -1.56 -7.08
C ASN A 226 9.23 -0.56 -6.87
N VAL A 227 9.53 0.69 -6.48
CA VAL A 227 8.48 1.67 -6.16
C VAL A 227 8.82 3.04 -6.74
N ARG A 228 7.91 3.54 -7.58
CA ARG A 228 7.95 4.85 -8.24
C ARG A 228 6.55 5.47 -8.23
N GLY A 229 6.49 6.76 -8.53
CA GLY A 229 5.23 7.45 -8.74
C GLY A 229 4.37 7.63 -7.48
N VAL A 230 3.11 7.96 -7.71
CA VAL A 230 2.06 8.12 -6.68
C VAL A 230 1.27 6.83 -6.47
N ASN A 231 0.58 6.70 -5.34
CA ASN A 231 -0.49 5.71 -5.14
C ASN A 231 -1.87 6.37 -5.13
N ASP A 232 -2.94 5.57 -5.00
CA ASP A 232 -4.33 6.05 -4.98
C ASP A 232 -4.66 7.01 -3.82
N PHE A 233 -3.78 7.10 -2.82
CA PHE A 233 -3.88 7.97 -1.65
C PHE A 233 -3.18 9.32 -1.82
N GLY A 234 -2.52 9.57 -2.96
CA GLY A 234 -1.72 10.78 -3.17
C GLY A 234 -0.32 10.72 -2.54
N ASN A 235 0.07 9.58 -1.95
CA ASN A 235 1.39 9.41 -1.37
C ASN A 235 2.39 9.10 -2.48
N VAL A 236 3.45 9.89 -2.59
CA VAL A 236 4.49 9.71 -3.62
C VAL A 236 5.66 8.89 -3.10
N ALA A 237 6.26 8.14 -4.00
CA ALA A 237 7.42 7.33 -3.67
C ALA A 237 8.60 8.20 -3.20
N ASN A 238 9.31 7.74 -2.17
CA ASN A 238 10.55 8.36 -1.68
C ASN A 238 10.37 9.85 -1.30
N PHE A 239 9.24 10.18 -0.67
CA PHE A 239 8.99 11.52 -0.14
C PHE A 239 9.94 11.81 1.04
N ILE A 240 10.64 12.95 0.96
CA ILE A 240 11.61 13.39 1.96
C ILE A 240 11.35 14.85 2.32
N GLU A 241 11.20 15.11 3.61
CA GLU A 241 11.26 16.45 4.19
C GLU A 241 12.69 16.72 4.66
N THR A 242 13.31 17.80 4.18
CA THR A 242 14.65 18.23 4.61
C THR A 242 14.58 19.60 5.27
N GLU A 243 15.00 19.66 6.52
CA GLU A 243 15.02 20.85 7.37
C GLU A 243 16.45 21.32 7.64
N GLN A 244 16.72 22.58 7.35
CA GLN A 244 17.96 23.27 7.71
C GLN A 244 17.69 24.15 8.95
N VAL A 245 18.33 23.83 10.08
CA VAL A 245 18.09 24.51 11.37
C VAL A 245 19.38 25.07 11.97
N ILE A 246 19.27 26.25 12.60
CA ILE A 246 20.32 26.81 13.46
C ILE A 246 19.74 27.05 14.85
N PHE A 247 20.40 26.49 15.85
CA PHE A 247 20.17 26.79 17.26
C PHE A 247 21.26 27.75 17.74
N TYR A 248 20.89 28.89 18.30
CA TYR A 248 21.82 29.89 18.82
C TYR A 248 21.20 30.66 19.98
N ASN A 249 21.74 30.47 21.19
CA ASN A 249 21.10 30.91 22.44
C ASN A 249 19.65 30.37 22.49
N ASP A 250 18.67 31.22 22.78
CA ASP A 250 17.24 30.87 22.76
C ASP A 250 16.61 30.98 21.36
N ASN A 251 17.38 31.38 20.35
CA ASN A 251 16.87 31.51 18.98
C ASN A 251 16.93 30.17 18.24
N VAL A 252 15.84 29.87 17.55
CA VAL A 252 15.76 28.77 16.58
C VAL A 252 15.30 29.34 15.25
N VAL A 253 16.12 29.16 14.22
CA VAL A 253 15.73 29.45 12.83
C VAL A 253 15.74 28.17 12.02
N SER A 254 14.67 27.92 11.27
CA SER A 254 14.50 26.67 10.52
C SER A 254 13.88 26.91 9.14
N HIS A 255 14.36 26.18 8.14
CA HIS A 255 13.83 26.21 6.77
C HIS A 255 13.62 24.80 6.24
N VAL A 256 12.38 24.49 5.86
CA VAL A 256 11.96 23.18 5.35
C VAL A 256 11.87 23.21 3.82
N GLN A 257 12.33 22.13 3.19
CA GLN A 257 12.16 21.82 1.77
C GLN A 257 11.68 20.39 1.61
N VAL A 258 11.00 20.07 0.51
CA VAL A 258 10.52 18.70 0.25
C VAL A 258 10.96 18.20 -1.12
N ARG A 259 11.10 16.89 -1.24
CA ARG A 259 11.33 16.20 -2.51
C ARG A 259 10.61 14.86 -2.54
N GLY A 260 10.38 14.33 -3.72
CA GLY A 260 9.75 13.03 -3.90
C GLY A 260 9.54 12.71 -5.37
N SER A 261 9.11 11.48 -5.65
CA SER A 261 8.81 11.04 -7.01
C SER A 261 7.76 11.94 -7.69
N VAL A 262 7.75 11.92 -9.02
CA VAL A 262 6.72 12.60 -9.81
C VAL A 262 5.35 12.01 -9.43
N PRO A 263 4.34 12.85 -9.12
CA PRO A 263 3.03 12.41 -8.64
C PRO A 263 2.14 11.88 -9.77
N LEU A 264 2.65 10.89 -10.51
CA LEU A 264 1.99 10.18 -11.59
C LEU A 264 2.09 8.67 -11.32
N PHE A 265 1.22 7.87 -11.91
CA PHE A 265 1.37 6.41 -11.89
C PHE A 265 2.37 5.98 -12.94
N TRP A 266 3.62 5.78 -12.54
CA TRP A 266 4.69 5.34 -13.44
C TRP A 266 5.62 4.37 -12.74
N ASP A 267 6.27 3.53 -13.54
CA ASP A 267 7.34 2.66 -13.11
C ASP A 267 8.53 2.68 -14.08
N GLN A 268 9.60 2.01 -13.67
CA GLN A 268 10.78 1.79 -14.47
C GLN A 268 11.24 0.35 -14.20
N PRO A 269 10.85 -0.62 -15.03
CA PRO A 269 11.22 -2.01 -14.85
C PRO A 269 12.75 -2.18 -14.86
N GLY A 270 13.24 -3.15 -14.10
CA GLY A 270 14.67 -3.41 -13.92
C GLY A 270 15.40 -3.92 -15.18
N ILE A 271 16.69 -4.26 -15.02
CA ILE A 271 17.63 -4.60 -16.10
C ILE A 271 17.33 -5.97 -16.74
N GLN A 272 16.25 -6.11 -17.50
CA GLN A 272 16.26 -7.02 -18.64
C GLN A 272 16.85 -6.25 -19.83
N VAL A 273 17.81 -6.87 -20.53
CA VAL A 273 18.58 -6.24 -21.62
C VAL A 273 17.62 -5.52 -22.59
N GLY A 274 17.64 -4.19 -22.60
CA GLY A 274 16.81 -3.34 -23.48
C GLY A 274 15.62 -2.58 -22.84
N SER A 275 15.31 -2.76 -21.55
CA SER A 275 14.03 -2.33 -20.94
C SER A 275 14.10 -1.30 -19.80
N HIS A 276 15.09 -0.40 -19.78
CA HIS A 276 15.18 0.68 -18.78
C HIS A 276 14.20 1.85 -18.98
N LYS A 277 13.16 1.67 -19.79
CA LYS A 277 12.27 2.75 -20.20
C LYS A 277 11.29 3.10 -19.08
N ILE A 278 10.97 4.39 -18.98
CA ILE A 278 9.88 4.84 -18.12
C ILE A 278 8.58 4.38 -18.74
N LYS A 279 7.75 3.69 -17.96
CA LYS A 279 6.39 3.33 -18.34
C LYS A 279 5.42 4.14 -17.48
N ILE A 280 4.54 4.87 -18.15
CA ILE A 280 3.36 5.44 -17.51
C ILE A 280 2.32 4.33 -17.46
N ASN A 281 1.89 3.99 -16.25
CA ASN A 281 1.00 2.84 -16.04
C ASN A 281 -0.44 3.28 -16.26
N ARG A 282 -0.89 4.38 -15.66
CA ARG A 282 -2.26 4.88 -15.87
C ARG A 282 -2.28 6.08 -16.80
N SER A 283 -3.40 6.27 -17.50
CA SER A 283 -3.64 7.51 -18.25
C SER A 283 -3.52 8.74 -17.35
N LEU A 284 -3.30 9.92 -17.94
CA LEU A 284 -3.16 11.16 -17.17
C LEU A 284 -4.49 11.54 -16.51
N GLU A 285 -5.57 11.29 -17.22
CA GLU A 285 -6.95 11.44 -16.78
C GLU A 285 -7.22 10.55 -15.57
N ALA A 286 -6.81 9.27 -15.61
CA ALA A 286 -6.92 8.38 -14.45
C ALA A 286 -5.93 8.71 -13.31
N SER A 287 -4.91 9.52 -13.58
CA SER A 287 -3.92 9.95 -12.59
C SER A 287 -4.33 11.23 -11.83
N ILE A 288 -5.27 12.02 -12.36
CA ILE A 288 -5.61 13.35 -11.84
C ILE A 288 -6.06 13.33 -10.38
N VAL A 289 -6.85 12.30 -10.00
CA VAL A 289 -7.37 12.16 -8.62
C VAL A 289 -6.24 12.00 -7.62
N ALA A 290 -5.25 11.16 -7.92
CA ALA A 290 -4.10 10.94 -7.04
C ALA A 290 -3.17 12.16 -7.00
N TYR A 291 -2.99 12.83 -8.15
CA TYR A 291 -2.27 14.10 -8.24
C TYR A 291 -2.88 15.17 -7.34
N GLU A 292 -4.20 15.34 -7.39
CA GLU A 292 -4.88 16.34 -6.58
C GLU A 292 -4.79 16.04 -5.08
N LYS A 293 -5.00 14.78 -4.69
CA LYS A 293 -4.83 14.34 -3.30
C LYS A 293 -3.43 14.69 -2.78
N HIS A 294 -2.40 14.43 -3.59
CA HIS A 294 -1.01 14.74 -3.23
C HIS A 294 -0.81 16.23 -2.93
N PHE A 295 -1.23 17.12 -3.82
CA PHE A 295 -1.02 18.55 -3.64
C PHE A 295 -1.92 19.17 -2.58
N ARG A 296 -3.12 18.64 -2.37
CA ARG A 296 -3.99 19.01 -1.25
C ARG A 296 -3.31 18.68 0.09
N GLN A 297 -2.79 17.46 0.26
CA GLN A 297 -2.03 17.06 1.44
C GLN A 297 -0.77 17.92 1.64
N LEU A 298 -0.05 18.19 0.55
CA LEU A 298 1.15 19.02 0.59
C LEU A 298 0.84 20.43 1.10
N LYS A 299 -0.23 21.05 0.60
CA LYS A 299 -0.66 22.38 1.04
C LYS A 299 -1.17 22.38 2.47
N ASN A 300 -1.89 21.33 2.90
CA ASN A 300 -2.34 21.19 4.29
C ASN A 300 -1.13 21.11 5.25
N CYS A 301 -0.06 20.44 4.86
CA CYS A 301 1.14 20.28 5.70
C CYS A 301 2.05 21.51 5.71
N TYR A 302 2.20 22.19 4.57
CA TYR A 302 3.28 23.16 4.35
C TYR A 302 2.82 24.57 3.92
N GLY A 303 1.52 24.77 3.67
CA GLY A 303 0.99 26.04 3.14
C GLY A 303 1.12 26.15 1.62
N ASN A 304 1.74 27.23 1.14
CA ASN A 304 1.99 27.42 -0.29
C ASN A 304 3.01 26.38 -0.81
N ALA A 305 2.93 26.05 -2.10
CA ALA A 305 3.83 25.09 -2.72
C ALA A 305 4.27 25.60 -4.10
N ALA A 306 5.48 25.26 -4.50
CA ALA A 306 5.96 25.43 -5.87
C ALA A 306 6.73 24.17 -6.33
N ILE A 307 6.51 23.78 -7.59
CA ILE A 307 7.08 22.59 -8.21
C ILE A 307 8.37 22.97 -8.93
N ILE A 308 9.47 22.31 -8.57
CA ILE A 308 10.75 22.41 -9.27
C ILE A 308 11.04 21.08 -9.96
N ASN A 309 10.74 21.03 -11.26
CA ASN A 309 10.89 19.83 -12.08
C ASN A 309 12.26 19.80 -12.76
N LEU A 310 13.12 18.86 -12.35
CA LEU A 310 14.49 18.71 -12.87
C LEU A 310 14.67 17.59 -13.91
N LEU A 311 13.56 17.05 -14.42
CA LEU A 311 13.60 16.01 -15.46
C LEU A 311 14.23 16.53 -16.75
N GLY A 312 14.93 15.63 -17.45
CA GLY A 312 15.58 15.93 -18.71
C GLY A 312 14.58 16.19 -19.84
N THR A 313 14.95 17.03 -20.81
CA THR A 313 14.14 17.29 -22.02
C THR A 313 14.50 16.36 -23.19
N LYS A 314 15.16 15.23 -22.90
CA LYS A 314 15.56 14.21 -23.89
C LYS A 314 15.29 12.82 -23.33
N ASN A 315 15.08 11.85 -24.22
CA ASN A 315 14.82 10.44 -23.88
C ASN A 315 13.55 10.27 -23.03
N ASP A 316 13.42 9.12 -22.35
CA ASP A 316 12.24 8.74 -21.58
C ASP A 316 11.91 9.72 -20.43
N GLU A 317 12.90 10.45 -19.88
CA GLU A 317 12.64 11.50 -18.88
C GLU A 317 11.75 12.62 -19.43
N ASN A 318 11.81 12.90 -20.73
CA ASN A 318 10.98 13.92 -21.36
C ASN A 318 9.51 13.52 -21.34
N THR A 319 9.18 12.26 -21.65
CA THR A 319 7.82 11.74 -21.61
C THR A 319 7.18 11.92 -20.23
N LEU A 320 7.94 11.61 -19.17
CA LEU A 320 7.48 11.82 -17.79
C LEU A 320 7.34 13.32 -17.45
N SER A 321 8.24 14.15 -17.96
CA SER A 321 8.25 15.61 -17.73
C SER A 321 7.07 16.31 -18.40
N GLU A 322 6.76 15.94 -19.65
CA GLU A 322 5.62 16.42 -20.42
C GLU A 322 4.32 15.98 -19.75
N SER A 323 4.21 14.70 -19.42
CA SER A 323 3.04 14.15 -18.70
C SER A 323 2.77 14.87 -17.38
N TYR A 324 3.83 15.22 -16.63
CA TYR A 324 3.69 15.93 -15.37
C TYR A 324 3.29 17.41 -15.55
N GLN A 325 3.68 18.04 -16.67
CA GLN A 325 3.23 19.38 -17.03
C GLN A 325 1.77 19.35 -17.47
N THR A 326 1.41 18.42 -18.37
CA THR A 326 0.03 18.25 -18.85
C THR A 326 -0.94 18.05 -17.69
N ILE A 327 -0.70 17.07 -16.82
CA ILE A 327 -1.60 16.82 -15.69
C ILE A 327 -1.69 18.01 -14.73
N HIS A 328 -0.61 18.79 -14.59
CA HIS A 328 -0.62 19.98 -13.74
C HIS A 328 -1.53 21.05 -14.34
N SER A 329 -1.40 21.30 -15.64
CA SER A 329 -2.24 22.25 -16.38
C SER A 329 -3.71 21.84 -16.42
N ASP A 330 -4.00 20.53 -16.41
CA ASP A 330 -5.37 20.02 -16.35
C ASP A 330 -5.96 20.00 -14.93
N SER A 331 -5.14 20.23 -13.89
CA SER A 331 -5.56 20.15 -12.50
C SER A 331 -6.12 21.46 -11.94
N THR A 332 -6.86 21.37 -10.83
CA THR A 332 -7.30 22.55 -10.07
C THR A 332 -6.16 23.40 -9.47
N PHE A 333 -4.90 22.95 -9.61
CA PHE A 333 -3.72 23.59 -9.04
C PHE A 333 -2.88 24.38 -10.04
N ASP A 334 -3.19 24.36 -11.34
CA ASP A 334 -2.43 25.08 -12.39
C ASP A 334 -2.19 26.56 -12.04
N SER A 335 -3.27 27.27 -11.68
CA SER A 335 -3.20 28.70 -11.35
C SER A 335 -2.64 29.02 -9.95
N VAL A 336 -2.47 28.00 -9.09
CA VAL A 336 -2.19 28.18 -7.66
C VAL A 336 -0.80 27.69 -7.27
N ILE A 337 -0.25 26.69 -7.95
CA ILE A 337 1.04 26.07 -7.65
C ILE A 337 1.99 26.34 -8.81
N PRO A 338 2.97 27.25 -8.67
CA PRO A 338 3.92 27.54 -9.73
C PRO A 338 4.70 26.30 -10.17
N PHE A 339 4.79 26.05 -11.48
CA PHE A 339 5.54 24.95 -12.07
C PHE A 339 6.77 25.45 -12.83
N ILE A 340 7.97 25.07 -12.37
CA ILE A 340 9.24 25.50 -12.96
C ILE A 340 10.02 24.28 -13.46
N SER A 341 10.07 24.09 -14.78
CA SER A 341 10.92 23.11 -15.45
C SER A 341 12.35 23.63 -15.65
N PHE A 342 13.33 22.83 -15.25
CA PHE A 342 14.75 23.13 -15.42
C PHE A 342 15.59 21.86 -15.62
N ASP A 343 15.94 21.54 -16.86
CA ASP A 343 16.85 20.43 -17.18
C ASP A 343 18.29 20.75 -16.77
N LEU A 344 18.60 20.48 -15.50
CA LEU A 344 19.93 20.69 -14.92
C LEU A 344 20.99 19.84 -15.64
N HIS A 345 20.65 18.65 -16.15
CA HIS A 345 21.62 17.77 -16.81
C HIS A 345 22.07 18.35 -18.15
N SER A 346 21.13 18.78 -18.99
CA SER A 346 21.47 19.42 -20.25
C SER A 346 22.15 20.78 -20.04
N LYS A 347 21.69 21.59 -19.07
CA LYS A 347 22.26 22.92 -18.82
C LYS A 347 23.67 22.88 -18.23
N ALA A 348 24.07 21.79 -17.60
CA ALA A 348 25.43 21.59 -17.10
C ALA A 348 26.40 20.99 -18.13
N LYS A 349 25.95 20.67 -19.37
CA LYS A 349 26.85 20.25 -20.45
C LYS A 349 27.65 21.47 -20.93
N GLY A 350 28.91 21.58 -20.49
CA GLY A 350 29.82 22.67 -20.87
C GLY A 350 30.04 23.74 -19.80
N SER A 351 29.44 23.61 -18.61
CA SER A 351 29.69 24.51 -17.47
C SER A 351 29.56 23.75 -16.15
N SER A 352 30.15 24.25 -15.07
CA SER A 352 29.99 23.59 -13.76
C SER A 352 28.53 23.67 -13.29
N ARG A 353 28.02 22.63 -12.61
CA ARG A 353 26.64 22.64 -12.05
C ARG A 353 26.39 23.87 -11.17
N SER A 354 27.39 24.30 -10.41
CA SER A 354 27.34 25.50 -9.57
C SER A 354 27.03 26.77 -10.36
N GLU A 355 27.62 26.92 -11.54
CA GLU A 355 27.38 28.08 -12.41
C GLU A 355 25.98 28.08 -13.01
N CYS A 356 25.48 26.92 -13.44
CA CYS A 356 24.12 26.77 -13.95
C CYS A 356 23.08 27.10 -12.88
N LEU A 357 23.33 26.67 -11.64
CA LEU A 357 22.46 26.96 -10.50
C LEU A 357 22.42 28.44 -10.14
N LYS A 358 23.53 29.18 -10.30
CA LYS A 358 23.53 30.65 -10.14
C LYS A 358 22.60 31.33 -11.15
N LYS A 359 22.57 30.84 -12.40
CA LYS A 359 21.66 31.33 -13.46
C LYS A 359 20.20 30.94 -13.21
N PHE A 360 19.97 29.87 -12.44
CA PHE A 360 18.62 29.41 -12.10
C PHE A 360 17.99 30.18 -10.92
N TRP A 361 18.82 30.63 -9.97
CA TRP A 361 18.36 31.32 -8.75
C TRP A 361 17.33 32.44 -8.96
N PRO A 362 17.46 33.36 -9.94
CA PRO A 362 16.48 34.44 -10.12
C PRO A 362 15.05 33.94 -10.34
N LYS A 363 14.87 32.73 -10.90
CA LYS A 363 13.53 32.12 -11.06
C LYS A 363 12.93 31.59 -9.75
N LEU A 364 13.78 31.29 -8.77
CA LEU A 364 13.38 30.75 -7.48
C LEU A 364 13.27 31.83 -6.40
N GLU A 365 14.06 32.90 -6.52
CA GLU A 365 14.27 33.90 -5.47
C GLU A 365 12.97 34.50 -4.95
N THR A 366 12.07 34.94 -5.83
CA THR A 366 10.77 35.50 -5.43
C THR A 366 9.94 34.50 -4.64
N LEU A 367 9.89 33.23 -5.08
CA LEU A 367 9.14 32.18 -4.40
C LEU A 367 9.74 31.87 -3.03
N VAL A 368 11.06 31.68 -2.97
CA VAL A 368 11.79 31.37 -1.74
C VAL A 368 11.62 32.49 -0.71
N ASN A 369 11.73 33.75 -1.14
CA ASN A 369 11.53 34.91 -0.26
C ASN A 369 10.08 35.02 0.23
N SER A 370 9.09 34.71 -0.63
CA SER A 370 7.68 34.74 -0.25
C SER A 370 7.30 33.65 0.75
N HIS A 371 7.92 32.47 0.66
CA HIS A 371 7.69 31.35 1.59
C HIS A 371 8.38 31.57 2.93
N GLY A 372 9.52 32.25 2.95
CA GLY A 372 10.26 32.59 4.16
C GLY A 372 10.83 31.37 4.89
N PHE A 373 11.10 31.54 6.19
CA PHE A 373 11.63 30.53 7.09
C PHE A 373 11.04 30.73 8.48
N PHE A 374 11.06 29.70 9.32
CA PHE A 374 10.60 29.76 10.70
C PHE A 374 11.63 30.42 11.61
N HIS A 375 11.20 31.28 12.54
CA HIS A 375 12.05 31.90 13.56
C HIS A 375 11.27 32.04 14.86
N CYS A 376 11.83 31.53 15.96
CA CYS A 376 11.37 31.81 17.32
C CYS A 376 12.54 32.19 18.23
N ASN A 377 12.21 32.87 19.33
CA ASN A 377 13.13 33.19 20.41
C ASN A 377 12.49 32.77 21.73
N GLY A 378 12.99 31.69 22.34
CA GLY A 378 12.32 31.05 23.47
C GLY A 378 10.89 30.66 23.12
N SER A 379 9.91 31.20 23.84
CA SER A 379 8.48 30.98 23.60
C SER A 379 7.84 31.99 22.62
N GLU A 380 8.60 32.97 22.12
CA GLU A 380 8.08 34.00 21.22
C GLU A 380 8.23 33.57 19.76
N LEU A 381 7.12 33.60 19.01
CA LEU A 381 7.11 33.34 17.57
C LEU A 381 7.38 34.64 16.78
N LEU A 382 8.50 34.67 16.07
CA LEU A 382 8.92 35.85 15.29
C LEU A 382 8.56 35.72 13.80
N ARG A 383 8.62 34.50 13.25
CA ARG A 383 8.28 34.24 11.84
C ARG A 383 7.80 32.82 11.62
N LYS A 384 6.80 32.65 10.75
CA LYS A 384 6.40 31.35 10.19
C LYS A 384 6.92 31.20 8.76
N GLN A 385 7.37 30.01 8.41
CA GLN A 385 7.46 29.58 7.01
C GLN A 385 6.04 29.27 6.51
N THR A 386 5.66 29.88 5.38
CA THR A 386 4.29 29.84 4.82
C THR A 386 4.19 29.01 3.54
N GLY A 387 5.30 28.48 3.03
CA GLY A 387 5.29 27.59 1.87
C GLY A 387 6.56 26.79 1.71
N VAL A 388 6.59 25.92 0.69
CA VAL A 388 7.68 24.98 0.44
C VAL A 388 8.01 24.84 -1.05
N LEU A 389 9.28 24.59 -1.36
CA LEU A 389 9.67 24.09 -2.68
C LEU A 389 9.63 22.57 -2.70
N ARG A 390 8.89 22.00 -3.66
CA ARG A 390 8.85 20.57 -3.97
C ARG A 390 9.75 20.29 -5.15
N VAL A 391 10.91 19.70 -4.89
CA VAL A 391 11.90 19.41 -5.94
C VAL A 391 11.77 17.95 -6.37
N ASN A 392 11.61 17.70 -7.66
CA ASN A 392 11.58 16.34 -8.21
C ASN A 392 12.61 16.18 -9.34
N CYS A 393 12.97 14.94 -9.56
CA CYS A 393 13.90 14.45 -10.56
C CYS A 393 13.55 12.98 -10.79
N LEU A 394 14.14 12.34 -11.82
CA LEU A 394 13.97 10.90 -11.99
C LEU A 394 14.32 10.15 -10.69
N ASP A 395 15.53 10.28 -10.17
CA ASP A 395 15.96 9.52 -8.99
C ASP A 395 15.89 10.26 -7.64
N CYS A 396 15.42 11.52 -7.57
CA CYS A 396 15.32 12.28 -6.30
C CYS A 396 16.59 12.26 -5.40
N LEU A 397 17.76 12.15 -6.01
CA LEU A 397 19.07 12.10 -5.33
C LEU A 397 19.93 13.34 -5.64
N ASP A 398 20.86 13.22 -6.59
CA ASP A 398 21.98 14.16 -6.75
C ASP A 398 21.53 15.53 -7.29
N ARG A 399 20.65 15.53 -8.30
CA ARG A 399 20.09 16.75 -8.90
C ARG A 399 19.22 17.52 -7.90
N THR A 400 18.37 16.80 -7.16
CA THR A 400 17.49 17.41 -6.14
C THR A 400 18.30 17.95 -4.97
N ASN A 401 19.29 17.21 -4.47
CA ASN A 401 20.16 17.66 -3.38
C ASN A 401 20.95 18.91 -3.79
N SER A 402 21.38 19.02 -5.05
CA SER A 402 22.08 20.21 -5.55
C SER A 402 21.20 21.48 -5.50
N VAL A 403 19.93 21.36 -5.91
CA VAL A 403 18.99 22.50 -5.86
C VAL A 403 18.60 22.82 -4.42
N GLN A 404 18.30 21.82 -3.59
CA GLN A 404 17.96 22.05 -2.18
C GLN A 404 19.12 22.70 -1.41
N SER A 405 20.37 22.29 -1.69
CA SER A 405 21.59 22.91 -1.17
C SER A 405 21.73 24.38 -1.56
N LEU A 406 21.45 24.73 -2.84
CA LEU A 406 21.48 26.10 -3.31
C LEU A 406 20.50 26.97 -2.51
N VAL A 407 19.25 26.52 -2.42
CA VAL A 407 18.18 27.23 -1.72
C VAL A 407 18.53 27.38 -0.23
N GLY A 408 19.01 26.30 0.41
CA GLY A 408 19.44 26.32 1.80
C GLY A 408 20.56 27.33 2.07
N LEU A 409 21.56 27.42 1.20
CA LEU A 409 22.66 28.39 1.33
C LEU A 409 22.22 29.84 1.06
N LYS A 410 21.18 30.05 0.26
CA LYS A 410 20.59 31.38 0.03
C LYS A 410 19.75 31.86 1.21
N ILE A 411 18.92 30.97 1.76
CA ILE A 411 18.16 31.24 2.98
C ILE A 411 19.08 31.41 4.19
N LEU A 412 20.22 30.71 4.23
CA LEU A 412 21.21 30.85 5.32
C LEU A 412 21.62 32.31 5.55
N GLN A 413 21.76 33.11 4.49
CA GLN A 413 22.10 34.52 4.62
C GLN A 413 21.02 35.30 5.39
N GLN A 414 19.74 35.01 5.12
CA GLN A 414 18.60 35.61 5.82
C GLN A 414 18.47 35.10 7.25
N GLN A 415 18.74 33.80 7.47
CA GLN A 415 18.77 33.20 8.81
C GLN A 415 19.85 33.86 9.67
N LEU A 416 21.07 34.05 9.15
CA LEU A 416 22.14 34.72 9.88
C LEU A 416 21.84 36.20 10.16
N ALA A 417 21.20 36.90 9.22
CA ALA A 417 20.73 38.27 9.47
C ALA A 417 19.69 38.32 10.60
N ALA A 418 18.72 37.40 10.61
CA ALA A 418 17.72 37.32 11.68
C ALA A 418 18.33 36.97 13.06
N LEU A 419 19.48 36.29 13.08
CA LEU A 419 20.25 36.01 14.30
C LEU A 419 21.22 37.15 14.70
N GLY A 420 21.25 38.26 13.96
CA GLY A 420 22.20 39.36 14.21
C GLY A 420 23.67 39.02 13.93
N LEU A 421 23.91 38.09 13.00
CA LEU A 421 25.24 37.59 12.65
C LEU A 421 25.73 38.04 11.26
N SER A 422 24.91 38.73 10.47
CA SER A 422 25.21 39.12 9.08
C SER A 422 26.49 39.94 8.92
N ASP A 423 26.78 40.83 9.87
CA ASP A 423 27.89 41.78 9.78
C ASP A 423 29.25 41.15 10.12
N LYS A 424 29.25 39.89 10.57
CA LYS A 424 30.45 39.16 11.00
C LYS A 424 30.91 38.23 9.87
N ALA A 425 31.60 38.78 8.87
CA ALA A 425 32.02 38.06 7.65
C ALA A 425 32.67 36.69 7.91
N ASN A 426 33.59 36.59 8.88
CA ASN A 426 34.25 35.32 9.23
C ASN A 426 33.27 34.26 9.76
N ILE A 427 32.27 34.68 10.55
CA ILE A 427 31.23 33.79 11.08
C ILE A 427 30.31 33.33 9.94
N CYS A 428 29.90 34.25 9.06
CA CYS A 428 29.10 33.92 7.88
C CYS A 428 29.79 32.87 6.99
N THR A 429 31.08 33.07 6.67
CA THR A 429 31.88 32.11 5.88
C THR A 429 31.92 30.74 6.54
N ARG A 430 32.13 30.69 7.87
CA ARG A 430 32.14 29.45 8.63
C ARG A 430 30.81 28.69 8.54
N PHE A 431 29.68 29.36 8.72
CA PHE A 431 28.36 28.72 8.58
C PHE A 431 28.13 28.17 7.16
N VAL A 432 28.55 28.91 6.13
CA VAL A 432 28.46 28.45 4.74
C VAL A 432 29.25 27.15 4.51
N GLU A 433 30.47 27.05 5.04
CA GLU A 433 31.30 25.84 4.93
C GLU A 433 30.70 24.65 5.70
N LEU A 434 30.19 24.90 6.90
CA LEU A 434 29.51 23.87 7.68
C LEU A 434 28.27 23.34 6.96
N PHE A 435 27.41 24.21 6.44
CA PHE A 435 26.21 23.78 5.72
C PHE A 435 26.53 23.12 4.39
N LYS A 436 27.54 23.58 3.63
CA LYS A 436 28.02 22.84 2.44
C LYS A 436 28.38 21.40 2.78
N THR A 437 29.10 21.21 3.89
CA THR A 437 29.49 19.87 4.36
C THR A 437 28.27 19.03 4.76
N CYS A 438 27.34 19.61 5.53
CA CYS A 438 26.11 18.92 5.92
C CYS A 438 25.27 18.52 4.70
N TRP A 439 25.14 19.39 3.71
CA TRP A 439 24.37 19.14 2.49
C TRP A 439 24.98 18.05 1.61
N THR A 440 26.32 17.97 1.53
CA THR A 440 27.01 16.86 0.86
C THR A 440 26.71 15.54 1.57
N LEU A 441 26.90 15.47 2.89
CA LEU A 441 26.63 14.26 3.68
C LEU A 441 25.15 13.85 3.60
N ASN A 442 24.23 14.81 3.62
CA ASN A 442 22.80 14.58 3.44
C ASN A 442 22.50 13.84 2.12
N GLY A 443 23.07 14.33 1.02
CA GLY A 443 22.92 13.69 -0.30
C GLY A 443 23.47 12.27 -0.33
N ASP A 444 24.68 12.08 0.21
CA ASP A 444 25.35 10.78 0.28
C ASP A 444 24.53 9.76 1.07
N HIS A 445 24.01 10.15 2.23
CA HIS A 445 23.27 9.24 3.10
C HIS A 445 21.86 8.94 2.58
N CYS A 446 21.11 9.93 2.11
CA CYS A 446 19.76 9.71 1.58
C CYS A 446 19.73 8.73 0.40
N SER A 447 20.81 8.66 -0.39
CA SER A 447 20.91 7.75 -1.54
C SER A 447 21.07 6.26 -1.19
N LYS A 448 21.50 5.93 0.05
CA LYS A 448 21.78 4.56 0.48
C LYS A 448 20.53 3.69 0.59
N LEU A 449 19.40 4.25 1.03
CA LEU A 449 18.15 3.49 1.13
C LEU A 449 17.66 3.05 -0.26
N TYR A 450 17.87 3.94 -1.23
CA TYR A 450 17.28 3.88 -2.55
C TYR A 450 18.14 3.13 -3.59
N THR A 451 19.48 3.29 -3.56
CA THR A 451 20.40 2.66 -4.54
C THR A 451 21.37 1.64 -3.94
N GLY A 452 21.38 1.47 -2.61
CA GLY A 452 22.38 0.67 -1.90
C GLY A 452 23.79 1.29 -1.86
N THR A 453 24.02 2.44 -2.50
CA THR A 453 25.33 3.10 -2.59
C THR A 453 25.22 4.61 -2.29
N ALA A 454 26.34 5.28 -2.06
CA ALA A 454 26.40 6.73 -1.90
C ALA A 454 26.16 7.49 -3.23
N ALA A 455 25.89 8.79 -3.15
CA ALA A 455 25.69 9.69 -4.29
C ALA A 455 26.99 9.84 -5.12
N GLN A 456 26.86 10.14 -6.42
CA GLN A 456 28.03 10.35 -7.28
C GLN A 456 28.51 11.82 -7.18
N GLU A 457 29.58 12.05 -6.43
CA GLU A 457 30.36 13.30 -6.51
C GLU A 457 31.62 13.10 -7.38
N GLY A 458 31.72 13.89 -8.46
CA GLY A 458 32.76 13.84 -9.48
C GLY A 458 34.15 14.29 -9.03
N LYS A 459 34.69 13.68 -7.98
CA LYS A 459 36.08 13.91 -7.51
C LYS A 459 37.05 12.81 -7.93
N SER A 460 36.59 11.69 -8.51
CA SER A 460 37.48 10.62 -8.99
C SER A 460 36.78 9.68 -9.99
N LYS A 461 37.30 9.61 -11.23
CA LYS A 461 36.81 8.70 -12.28
C LYS A 461 36.87 7.21 -11.88
N PHE A 462 37.84 6.83 -11.04
CA PHE A 462 37.99 5.45 -10.55
C PHE A 462 36.96 5.11 -9.45
N LYS A 463 36.67 6.06 -8.56
CA LYS A 463 35.64 5.89 -7.52
C LYS A 463 34.25 5.82 -8.15
N ASP A 464 33.97 6.66 -9.14
CA ASP A 464 32.71 6.67 -9.88
C ASP A 464 32.45 5.37 -10.65
N ALA A 465 33.49 4.78 -11.24
CA ALA A 465 33.42 3.48 -11.90
C ALA A 465 33.10 2.35 -10.89
N SER A 466 33.76 2.32 -9.72
CA SER A 466 33.49 1.31 -8.68
C SER A 466 32.08 1.41 -8.08
N ILE A 467 31.56 2.63 -7.89
CA ILE A 467 30.19 2.88 -7.42
C ILE A 467 29.17 2.49 -8.49
N SER A 468 29.46 2.77 -9.77
CA SER A 468 28.62 2.36 -10.90
C SER A 468 28.55 0.83 -11.03
N VAL A 469 29.69 0.14 -10.93
CA VAL A 469 29.75 -1.34 -10.95
C VAL A 469 29.04 -1.95 -9.73
N SER A 470 29.19 -1.36 -8.54
CA SER A 470 28.48 -1.80 -7.33
C SER A 470 26.96 -1.63 -7.46
N ARG A 471 26.49 -0.53 -8.08
CA ARG A 471 25.06 -0.31 -8.39
C ARG A 471 24.51 -1.37 -9.36
N THR A 472 25.32 -1.86 -10.30
CA THR A 472 24.92 -2.90 -11.27
C THR A 472 24.90 -4.30 -10.66
N ILE A 473 25.85 -4.64 -9.78
CA ILE A 473 26.01 -6.01 -9.24
C ILE A 473 25.18 -6.24 -7.95
N GLN A 474 25.04 -5.25 -7.07
CA GLN A 474 24.19 -5.36 -5.85
C GLN A 474 22.70 -5.04 -6.11
N GLY A 475 22.37 -4.38 -7.22
CA GLY A 475 21.10 -3.65 -7.40
C GLY A 475 19.84 -4.46 -7.72
N ASN A 476 19.91 -5.74 -8.09
CA ASN A 476 18.71 -6.49 -8.52
C ASN A 476 18.25 -7.57 -7.50
N LEU A 477 19.18 -8.34 -6.92
CA LEU A 477 18.84 -9.41 -5.97
C LEU A 477 18.62 -8.88 -4.54
N MET A 478 19.46 -7.95 -4.08
CA MET A 478 19.34 -7.39 -2.72
C MET A 478 18.16 -6.43 -2.60
N ASP A 479 17.78 -5.78 -3.70
CA ASP A 479 16.76 -4.73 -3.72
C ASP A 479 15.35 -5.26 -3.46
N LYS A 480 15.01 -6.42 -4.04
CA LYS A 480 13.75 -7.12 -3.78
C LYS A 480 13.64 -7.59 -2.32
N SER A 481 14.71 -8.17 -1.78
CA SER A 481 14.75 -8.61 -0.37
C SER A 481 14.60 -7.44 0.61
N LYS A 482 15.19 -6.28 0.27
CA LYS A 482 15.08 -5.04 1.04
C LYS A 482 13.67 -4.48 0.99
N GLN A 483 13.05 -4.44 -0.19
CA GLN A 483 11.65 -4.03 -0.34
C GLN A 483 10.70 -4.91 0.47
N GLN A 484 10.92 -6.23 0.45
CA GLN A 484 10.15 -7.17 1.27
C GLN A 484 10.31 -6.88 2.76
N ALA A 485 11.54 -6.66 3.25
CA ALA A 485 11.78 -6.29 4.65
C ALA A 485 11.07 -4.96 5.05
N MET A 486 11.07 -3.95 4.18
CA MET A 486 10.31 -2.71 4.41
C MET A 486 8.81 -3.00 4.51
N ASN A 487 8.26 -3.77 3.58
CA ASN A 487 6.84 -4.13 3.58
C ASN A 487 6.44 -4.91 4.84
N PHE A 488 7.28 -5.85 5.30
CA PHE A 488 7.04 -6.60 6.55
C PHE A 488 7.04 -5.68 7.78
N LEU A 489 8.06 -4.81 7.90
CA LEU A 489 8.17 -3.87 9.02
C LEU A 489 6.96 -2.92 9.09
N LEU A 490 6.56 -2.35 7.95
CA LEU A 490 5.48 -1.37 7.89
C LEU A 490 4.10 -2.01 8.04
N ARG A 491 3.88 -3.23 7.53
CA ARG A 491 2.58 -3.92 7.62
C ARG A 491 2.31 -4.51 9.01
N ASN A 492 3.31 -5.14 9.64
CA ASN A 492 3.23 -5.83 10.94
C ASN A 492 1.86 -6.50 11.23
N SER A 493 1.42 -7.41 10.35
CA SER A 493 0.08 -7.99 10.44
C SER A 493 0.15 -9.45 10.89
N LYS A 494 -0.77 -9.83 11.79
CA LYS A 494 -1.03 -11.22 12.16
C LYS A 494 -1.89 -11.96 11.12
N LEU A 495 -2.50 -11.22 10.18
CA LEU A 495 -3.44 -11.75 9.20
C LEU A 495 -2.74 -12.23 7.93
N GLY A 496 -3.31 -13.28 7.31
CA GLY A 496 -2.94 -13.77 5.98
C GLY A 496 -3.07 -12.70 4.89
N THR A 497 -2.47 -12.94 3.72
CA THR A 497 -2.50 -11.99 2.60
C THR A 497 -3.89 -11.75 2.04
N ASP A 498 -4.71 -12.80 1.91
CA ASP A 498 -6.06 -12.69 1.34
C ASP A 498 -7.01 -11.93 2.28
N THR A 499 -6.99 -12.21 3.59
CA THR A 499 -7.78 -11.48 4.59
C THR A 499 -7.42 -10.00 4.61
N VAL A 500 -6.13 -9.67 4.53
CA VAL A 500 -5.66 -8.28 4.45
C VAL A 500 -6.14 -7.60 3.16
N ALA A 501 -6.14 -8.31 2.04
CA ALA A 501 -6.60 -7.74 0.79
C ALA A 501 -8.12 -7.50 0.81
N GLN A 502 -8.90 -8.38 1.43
CA GLN A 502 -10.33 -8.18 1.66
C GLN A 502 -10.61 -6.95 2.54
N ILE A 503 -9.92 -6.81 3.66
CA ILE A 503 -10.03 -5.62 4.52
C ILE A 503 -9.69 -4.36 3.74
N ASN A 504 -8.61 -4.38 2.94
CA ASN A 504 -8.22 -3.23 2.12
C ASN A 504 -9.23 -2.90 1.00
N CYS A 505 -10.00 -3.89 0.53
CA CYS A 505 -11.10 -3.66 -0.39
C CYS A 505 -12.23 -2.88 0.30
N LEU A 506 -12.66 -3.32 1.49
CA LEU A 506 -13.71 -2.64 2.26
C LEU A 506 -13.30 -1.23 2.68
N LEU A 507 -12.02 -1.07 3.03
CA LEU A 507 -11.48 0.08 3.73
C LEU A 507 -10.16 0.55 3.11
N PRO A 508 -10.09 1.80 2.65
CA PRO A 508 -8.86 2.37 2.12
C PRO A 508 -7.77 2.64 3.18
N ASN A 509 -8.02 2.33 4.46
CA ASN A 509 -7.13 2.72 5.55
C ASN A 509 -6.12 1.60 5.89
N LYS A 510 -4.83 1.94 5.84
CA LYS A 510 -3.71 1.04 6.14
C LYS A 510 -3.64 0.56 7.60
N ASN A 511 -4.46 1.13 8.49
CA ASN A 511 -4.35 0.88 9.92
C ASN A 511 -5.26 -0.24 10.45
N PHE A 512 -6.20 -0.80 9.66
CA PHE A 512 -7.05 -1.90 10.19
C PHE A 512 -6.27 -3.19 10.46
N HIS A 513 -5.11 -3.39 9.81
CA HIS A 513 -4.20 -4.50 10.13
C HIS A 513 -3.65 -4.44 11.56
N VAL A 514 -3.72 -3.27 12.21
CA VAL A 514 -3.35 -3.03 13.62
C VAL A 514 -4.37 -3.68 14.57
N TYR A 515 -5.61 -3.86 14.13
CA TYR A 515 -6.69 -4.49 14.90
C TYR A 515 -7.26 -5.71 14.16
N PRO A 516 -6.54 -6.86 14.13
CA PRO A 516 -6.95 -8.05 13.39
C PRO A 516 -8.39 -8.51 13.67
N SER A 517 -8.85 -8.43 14.92
CA SER A 517 -10.21 -8.79 15.31
C SER A 517 -11.26 -7.88 14.68
N ILE A 518 -11.05 -6.56 14.70
CA ILE A 518 -11.94 -5.60 14.03
C ILE A 518 -11.95 -5.89 12.52
N GLY A 519 -10.78 -6.10 11.91
CA GLY A 519 -10.66 -6.42 10.49
C GLY A 519 -11.43 -7.69 10.08
N ILE A 520 -11.34 -8.76 10.87
CA ILE A 520 -12.08 -10.01 10.63
C ILE A 520 -13.59 -9.77 10.81
N SER A 521 -14.01 -9.14 11.91
CA SER A 521 -15.43 -8.86 12.17
C SER A 521 -16.05 -7.94 11.12
N LEU A 522 -15.28 -7.02 10.53
CA LEU A 522 -15.72 -6.21 9.40
C LEU A 522 -16.02 -7.05 8.16
N ILE A 523 -15.25 -8.10 7.89
CA ILE A 523 -15.55 -9.04 6.79
C ILE A 523 -16.81 -9.85 7.11
N GLU A 524 -17.08 -10.17 8.37
CA GLU A 524 -18.27 -10.93 8.77
C GLU A 524 -19.56 -10.07 8.75
N LYS A 525 -19.45 -8.80 9.14
CA LYS A 525 -20.57 -7.85 9.27
C LYS A 525 -20.69 -6.83 8.15
N VAL A 526 -19.93 -7.02 7.08
CA VAL A 526 -19.91 -6.22 5.86
C VAL A 526 -21.31 -5.88 5.30
N GLU A 527 -22.31 -6.74 5.47
CA GLU A 527 -23.71 -6.46 5.11
C GLU A 527 -24.33 -5.26 5.84
N GLU A 528 -23.80 -4.89 7.01
CA GLU A 528 -24.33 -3.80 7.84
C GLU A 528 -23.97 -2.42 7.30
N PHE A 529 -22.85 -2.31 6.57
CA PHE A 529 -22.29 -1.03 6.14
C PHE A 529 -21.93 -0.95 4.66
N VAL A 530 -21.99 -2.05 3.91
CA VAL A 530 -21.81 -2.06 2.46
C VAL A 530 -23.17 -2.18 1.78
N ASP A 531 -23.56 -1.11 1.09
CA ASP A 531 -24.77 -1.10 0.29
C ASP A 531 -24.44 -1.53 -1.16
N PRO A 532 -25.27 -2.34 -1.84
CA PRO A 532 -25.06 -2.67 -3.24
C PRO A 532 -25.25 -1.45 -4.13
N CYS A 533 -24.40 -1.29 -5.14
CA CYS A 533 -24.55 -0.31 -6.20
C CYS A 533 -24.49 -1.00 -7.56
N GLN A 534 -25.51 -0.79 -8.38
CA GLN A 534 -25.62 -1.39 -9.69
C GLN A 534 -24.81 -0.62 -10.75
N LEU A 535 -24.05 -1.36 -11.54
CA LEU A 535 -23.29 -0.89 -12.69
C LEU A 535 -23.53 -1.78 -13.90
N ARG A 536 -23.44 -1.20 -15.10
CA ARG A 536 -23.44 -1.94 -16.36
C ARG A 536 -22.03 -2.08 -16.90
N LEU A 537 -21.61 -3.32 -17.12
CA LEU A 537 -20.29 -3.65 -17.66
C LEU A 537 -20.45 -4.27 -19.05
N PHE A 538 -19.57 -3.88 -19.97
CA PHE A 538 -19.42 -4.52 -21.27
C PHE A 538 -18.06 -5.19 -21.40
N CYS A 539 -18.04 -6.44 -21.88
CA CYS A 539 -16.82 -7.18 -22.20
C CYS A 539 -16.84 -7.64 -23.66
N GLY A 540 -15.76 -7.43 -24.41
CA GLY A 540 -15.61 -7.90 -25.79
C GLY A 540 -15.71 -6.79 -26.83
N ASP A 541 -16.30 -7.08 -27.99
CA ASP A 541 -16.46 -6.16 -29.12
C ASP A 541 -17.77 -6.46 -29.88
N ALA A 542 -18.84 -5.73 -29.56
CA ALA A 542 -20.15 -5.84 -30.17
C ALA A 542 -21.00 -4.60 -29.85
N SER A 543 -21.55 -3.95 -30.88
CA SER A 543 -22.32 -2.72 -30.73
C SER A 543 -23.75 -2.98 -30.28
N HIS A 544 -24.03 -2.69 -29.01
CA HIS A 544 -25.37 -2.37 -28.56
C HIS A 544 -25.39 -0.90 -28.17
N GLN A 545 -26.24 -0.09 -28.82
CA GLN A 545 -26.37 1.36 -28.62
C GLN A 545 -26.88 1.73 -27.21
N LYS A 546 -26.03 1.57 -26.19
CA LYS A 546 -26.21 2.08 -24.81
C LYS A 546 -24.85 2.44 -24.21
N SER A 547 -24.81 3.47 -23.38
CA SER A 547 -23.65 3.74 -22.51
C SER A 547 -23.57 2.70 -21.39
N TYR A 548 -22.35 2.26 -21.08
CA TYR A 548 -22.00 1.37 -19.97
C TYR A 548 -21.07 2.07 -18.98
N ASP A 549 -21.00 1.62 -17.74
CA ASP A 549 -20.11 2.21 -16.73
C ASP A 549 -18.65 1.83 -16.99
N ILE A 550 -18.42 0.61 -17.49
CA ILE A 550 -17.11 0.04 -17.77
C ILE A 550 -17.14 -0.68 -19.13
N TYR A 551 -16.11 -0.49 -19.95
CA TYR A 551 -15.82 -1.29 -21.13
C TYR A 551 -14.50 -2.03 -20.94
N ALA A 552 -14.49 -3.34 -21.12
CA ALA A 552 -13.29 -4.17 -21.16
C ALA A 552 -13.17 -4.82 -22.55
N ILE A 553 -12.17 -4.40 -23.34
CA ILE A 553 -12.01 -4.79 -24.74
C ILE A 553 -10.71 -5.58 -24.90
N GLY A 554 -10.81 -6.82 -25.39
CA GLY A 554 -9.68 -7.71 -25.62
C GLY A 554 -9.47 -7.96 -27.10
N LEU A 555 -8.27 -7.71 -27.60
CA LEU A 555 -7.86 -7.99 -28.98
C LEU A 555 -6.79 -9.09 -29.01
N GLN A 556 -6.85 -9.95 -30.00
CA GLN A 556 -5.80 -10.91 -30.35
C GLN A 556 -5.30 -10.62 -31.77
N GLU A 557 -4.10 -11.10 -32.09
CA GLU A 557 -3.48 -10.91 -33.42
C GLU A 557 -3.37 -9.43 -33.87
N MET A 558 -3.26 -8.50 -32.92
CA MET A 558 -3.15 -7.05 -33.20
C MET A 558 -1.87 -6.67 -33.98
N VAL A 559 -0.89 -7.58 -34.03
CA VAL A 559 0.38 -7.40 -34.75
C VAL A 559 0.78 -8.71 -35.43
N ASP A 560 1.42 -8.60 -36.59
CA ASP A 560 1.99 -9.76 -37.27
C ASP A 560 3.06 -10.44 -36.42
N LEU A 561 3.08 -11.77 -36.48
CA LEU A 561 4.09 -12.60 -35.81
C LEU A 561 5.43 -12.53 -36.56
N ASN A 562 6.34 -11.69 -36.06
CA ASN A 562 7.73 -11.66 -36.48
C ASN A 562 8.68 -11.50 -35.28
N ALA A 563 9.97 -11.77 -35.47
CA ALA A 563 10.96 -11.74 -34.40
C ALA A 563 11.02 -10.36 -33.68
N SER A 564 10.79 -9.27 -34.41
CA SER A 564 10.75 -7.93 -33.82
C SER A 564 9.57 -7.76 -32.87
N ASN A 565 8.36 -8.13 -33.27
CA ASN A 565 7.14 -7.99 -32.47
C ASN A 565 7.11 -8.94 -31.26
N VAL A 566 7.74 -10.11 -31.37
CA VAL A 566 7.88 -11.07 -30.26
C VAL A 566 8.86 -10.56 -29.20
N LEU A 567 9.92 -9.85 -29.62
CA LEU A 567 10.93 -9.29 -28.71
C LEU A 567 10.53 -7.93 -28.14
N ASN A 568 9.95 -7.04 -28.95
CA ASN A 568 9.55 -5.68 -28.61
C ASN A 568 8.28 -5.30 -29.39
N ALA A 569 7.11 -5.66 -28.87
CA ALA A 569 5.85 -5.25 -29.49
C ALA A 569 5.73 -3.72 -29.51
N SER A 570 5.42 -3.14 -30.68
CA SER A 570 5.25 -1.70 -30.81
C SER A 570 3.98 -1.23 -30.10
N VAL A 571 4.09 -0.14 -29.35
CA VAL A 571 2.97 0.55 -28.69
C VAL A 571 2.14 1.37 -29.69
N SER A 572 2.64 1.58 -30.92
CA SER A 572 1.94 2.37 -31.95
C SER A 572 0.53 1.84 -32.21
N ASN A 573 0.39 0.52 -32.39
CA ASN A 573 -0.89 -0.10 -32.69
C ASN A 573 -1.83 -0.02 -31.48
N GLN A 574 -1.30 -0.22 -30.26
CA GLN A 574 -2.05 -0.04 -29.02
C GLN A 574 -2.60 1.39 -28.90
N ASN A 575 -1.79 2.41 -29.21
CA ASN A 575 -2.23 3.81 -29.18
C ASN A 575 -3.27 4.12 -30.26
N SER A 576 -3.10 3.61 -31.49
CA SER A 576 -4.10 3.80 -32.54
C SER A 576 -5.45 3.18 -32.19
N TRP A 577 -5.45 1.96 -31.61
CA TRP A 577 -6.67 1.33 -31.11
C TRP A 577 -7.28 2.09 -29.95
N ARG A 578 -6.46 2.52 -28.98
CA ARG A 578 -6.92 3.38 -27.88
C ARG A 578 -7.63 4.62 -28.40
N ASP A 579 -7.02 5.33 -29.34
CA ASP A 579 -7.56 6.59 -29.85
C ASP A 579 -8.85 6.36 -30.65
N ALA A 580 -8.92 5.26 -31.41
CA ALA A 580 -10.13 4.85 -32.13
C ALA A 580 -11.27 4.49 -31.16
N PHE A 581 -10.99 3.69 -30.13
CA PHE A 581 -11.99 3.34 -29.11
C PHE A 581 -12.45 4.56 -28.34
N LEU A 582 -11.54 5.42 -27.87
CA LEU A 582 -11.92 6.65 -27.15
C LEU A 582 -12.78 7.55 -28.03
N LYS A 583 -12.43 7.72 -29.31
CA LYS A 583 -13.24 8.51 -30.24
C LYS A 583 -14.66 7.97 -30.34
N GLU A 584 -14.83 6.65 -30.46
CA GLU A 584 -16.15 6.04 -30.61
C GLU A 584 -16.94 6.05 -29.30
N LEU A 585 -16.31 5.68 -28.19
CA LEU A 585 -16.94 5.71 -26.87
C LEU A 585 -17.36 7.14 -26.48
N ASN A 586 -16.51 8.13 -26.75
CA ASN A 586 -16.78 9.55 -26.48
C ASN A 586 -17.83 10.18 -27.39
N SER A 587 -18.23 9.51 -28.47
CA SER A 587 -19.41 9.89 -29.25
C SER A 587 -20.73 9.57 -28.52
N ILE A 588 -20.69 8.65 -27.55
CA ILE A 588 -21.85 8.19 -26.77
C ILE A 588 -21.90 8.87 -25.40
N SER A 589 -20.79 8.85 -24.64
CA SER A 589 -20.67 9.44 -23.30
C SER A 589 -19.19 9.65 -22.96
N GLU A 590 -18.85 10.40 -21.92
CA GLU A 590 -17.46 10.64 -21.56
C GLU A 590 -16.81 9.37 -20.97
N TYR A 591 -15.68 8.96 -21.56
CA TYR A 591 -14.87 7.84 -21.12
C TYR A 591 -13.38 8.21 -21.10
N VAL A 592 -12.70 7.60 -20.15
CA VAL A 592 -11.24 7.64 -20.04
C VAL A 592 -10.69 6.22 -20.06
N LEU A 593 -9.49 6.06 -20.62
CA LEU A 593 -8.76 4.81 -20.49
C LEU A 593 -8.28 4.68 -19.03
N LEU A 594 -8.73 3.66 -18.31
CA LEU A 594 -8.19 3.38 -16.98
C LEU A 594 -6.78 2.81 -17.08
N GLU A 595 -6.63 1.75 -17.88
CA GLU A 595 -5.39 0.98 -18.00
C GLU A 595 -5.39 0.13 -19.28
N THR A 596 -4.20 -0.17 -19.80
CA THR A 596 -4.02 -1.09 -20.94
C THR A 596 -2.77 -1.95 -20.81
N ILE A 597 -2.86 -3.19 -21.27
CA ILE A 597 -1.72 -4.11 -21.29
C ILE A 597 -1.65 -4.88 -22.61
N GLN A 598 -0.43 -5.04 -23.12
CA GLN A 598 -0.14 -5.77 -24.34
C GLN A 598 0.90 -6.87 -24.08
N LEU A 599 0.63 -8.05 -24.63
CA LEU A 599 1.56 -9.17 -24.73
C LEU A 599 1.62 -9.64 -26.19
N VAL A 600 2.63 -9.17 -26.92
CA VAL A 600 2.79 -9.43 -28.37
C VAL A 600 1.52 -8.99 -29.13
N GLY A 601 0.70 -9.92 -29.62
CA GLY A 601 -0.56 -9.64 -30.32
C GLY A 601 -1.80 -9.61 -29.43
N ILE A 602 -1.68 -9.93 -28.15
CA ILE A 602 -2.77 -9.91 -27.17
C ILE A 602 -2.81 -8.53 -26.51
N CYS A 603 -3.93 -7.83 -26.58
CA CYS A 603 -4.09 -6.53 -25.94
C CYS A 603 -5.40 -6.47 -25.16
N LEU A 604 -5.38 -5.82 -23.99
CA LEU A 604 -6.54 -5.60 -23.15
C LEU A 604 -6.62 -4.11 -22.81
N PHE A 605 -7.80 -3.53 -22.98
CA PHE A 605 -8.13 -2.15 -22.64
C PHE A 605 -9.29 -2.15 -21.63
N VAL A 606 -9.20 -1.31 -20.60
CA VAL A 606 -10.34 -1.02 -19.72
C VAL A 606 -10.62 0.47 -19.76
N PHE A 607 -11.82 0.84 -20.19
CA PHE A 607 -12.34 2.20 -20.17
C PHE A 607 -13.41 2.34 -19.11
N VAL A 608 -13.44 3.49 -18.45
CA VAL A 608 -14.41 3.80 -17.38
C VAL A 608 -14.97 5.19 -17.56
N GLN A 609 -16.18 5.41 -17.07
CA GLN A 609 -16.70 6.76 -16.90
C GLN A 609 -15.84 7.54 -15.89
N PRO A 610 -15.49 8.82 -16.15
CA PRO A 610 -14.62 9.61 -15.27
C PRO A 610 -15.08 9.67 -13.81
N GLU A 611 -16.39 9.65 -13.56
CA GLU A 611 -16.95 9.72 -12.21
C GLU A 611 -16.60 8.50 -11.35
N LEU A 612 -16.24 7.36 -11.96
CA LEU A 612 -15.81 6.17 -11.23
C LEU A 612 -14.37 6.28 -10.71
N LEU A 613 -13.53 7.16 -11.28
CA LEU A 613 -12.10 7.25 -10.95
C LEU A 613 -11.84 7.52 -9.46
N VAL A 614 -12.71 8.27 -8.79
CA VAL A 614 -12.55 8.57 -7.36
C VAL A 614 -12.77 7.35 -6.46
N HIS A 615 -13.44 6.32 -6.98
CA HIS A 615 -13.73 5.06 -6.29
C HIS A 615 -12.82 3.90 -6.71
N ILE A 616 -12.01 4.10 -7.75
CA ILE A 616 -11.06 3.09 -8.24
C ILE A 616 -9.75 3.19 -7.46
N ARG A 617 -9.27 2.05 -6.99
CA ARG A 617 -7.99 1.89 -6.29
C ARG A 617 -7.30 0.63 -6.76
N ASP A 618 -6.03 0.46 -6.38
CA ASP A 618 -5.32 -0.82 -6.47
C ASP A 618 -5.19 -1.36 -7.90
N VAL A 619 -5.23 -0.47 -8.91
CA VAL A 619 -5.08 -0.87 -10.32
C VAL A 619 -3.73 -1.54 -10.54
N SER A 620 -3.76 -2.75 -11.09
CA SER A 620 -2.61 -3.61 -11.32
C SER A 620 -2.77 -4.40 -12.62
N THR A 621 -1.66 -4.72 -13.26
CA THR A 621 -1.65 -5.49 -14.51
C THR A 621 -0.75 -6.71 -14.40
N ALA A 622 -1.13 -7.81 -15.05
CA ALA A 622 -0.31 -9.02 -15.10
C ALA A 622 -0.35 -9.64 -16.50
N ALA A 623 0.71 -10.33 -16.90
CA ALA A 623 0.76 -11.08 -18.15
C ALA A 623 1.47 -12.42 -17.96
N VAL A 624 0.96 -13.45 -18.62
CA VAL A 624 1.50 -14.82 -18.59
C VAL A 624 1.77 -15.27 -20.02
N LYS A 625 3.00 -15.70 -20.29
CA LYS A 625 3.39 -16.33 -21.56
C LYS A 625 3.17 -17.84 -21.46
N THR A 626 2.52 -18.45 -22.43
CA THR A 626 2.29 -19.90 -22.45
C THR A 626 2.87 -20.60 -23.69
N GLY A 627 3.16 -19.87 -24.78
CA GLY A 627 3.74 -20.45 -26.00
C GLY A 627 5.06 -21.20 -25.76
N PHE A 628 5.22 -22.38 -26.37
CA PHE A 628 6.38 -23.27 -26.23
C PHE A 628 6.79 -23.50 -24.76
N GLY A 629 5.86 -23.99 -23.92
CA GLY A 629 6.14 -24.24 -22.50
C GLY A 629 6.39 -22.95 -21.69
N GLY A 630 5.83 -21.82 -22.13
CA GLY A 630 5.96 -20.53 -21.48
C GLY A 630 7.18 -19.69 -21.87
N THR A 631 7.91 -20.09 -22.92
CA THR A 631 9.11 -19.38 -23.40
C THR A 631 8.81 -18.29 -24.44
N ILE A 632 7.72 -18.42 -25.21
CA ILE A 632 7.32 -17.46 -26.26
C ILE A 632 6.01 -16.75 -25.88
N GLY A 633 5.94 -15.43 -26.13
CA GLY A 633 4.82 -14.58 -25.71
C GLY A 633 3.67 -14.43 -26.71
N ASN A 634 3.63 -15.20 -27.80
CA ASN A 634 2.56 -15.13 -28.80
C ASN A 634 1.26 -15.80 -28.35
N LYS A 635 1.32 -16.64 -27.32
CA LYS A 635 0.18 -17.26 -26.64
C LYS A 635 0.28 -16.99 -25.13
N GLY A 636 -0.88 -16.92 -24.49
CA GLY A 636 -0.99 -16.69 -23.06
C GLY A 636 -2.14 -15.76 -22.71
N GLY A 637 -1.98 -14.98 -21.65
CA GLY A 637 -3.02 -14.10 -21.15
C GLY A 637 -2.49 -12.80 -20.57
N THR A 638 -3.23 -11.71 -20.78
CA THR A 638 -3.04 -10.42 -20.12
C THR A 638 -4.21 -10.13 -19.20
N ALA A 639 -3.95 -9.42 -18.09
CA ALA A 639 -4.97 -9.11 -17.11
C ALA A 639 -4.82 -7.70 -16.53
N ILE A 640 -5.97 -7.09 -16.24
CA ILE A 640 -6.11 -5.83 -15.50
C ILE A 640 -6.99 -6.11 -14.28
N SER A 641 -6.50 -5.74 -13.09
CA SER A 641 -7.20 -5.85 -11.81
C SER A 641 -7.32 -4.48 -11.17
N PHE A 642 -8.43 -4.21 -10.49
CA PHE A 642 -8.60 -3.03 -9.64
C PHE A 642 -9.71 -3.23 -8.62
N THR A 643 -9.69 -2.41 -7.57
CA THR A 643 -10.78 -2.29 -6.59
C THR A 643 -11.67 -1.13 -7.00
N LEU A 644 -12.98 -1.36 -7.10
CA LEU A 644 -14.00 -0.32 -7.32
C LEU A 644 -14.96 -0.32 -6.12
N GLY A 645 -14.93 0.74 -5.34
CA GLY A 645 -15.65 0.79 -4.06
C GLY A 645 -15.08 -0.24 -3.08
N ALA A 646 -15.92 -1.20 -2.71
CA ALA A 646 -15.62 -2.33 -1.83
C ALA A 646 -15.56 -3.68 -2.58
N SER A 647 -15.44 -3.67 -3.91
CA SER A 647 -15.36 -4.88 -4.73
C SER A 647 -14.11 -4.92 -5.61
N SER A 648 -13.50 -6.08 -5.71
CA SER A 648 -12.32 -6.34 -6.56
C SER A 648 -12.74 -6.96 -7.90
N LEU A 649 -12.29 -6.37 -9.00
CA LEU A 649 -12.58 -6.80 -10.37
C LEU A 649 -11.28 -7.24 -11.07
N CYS A 650 -11.36 -8.29 -11.88
CA CYS A 650 -10.26 -8.76 -12.72
C CYS A 650 -10.76 -9.08 -14.13
N PHE A 651 -10.13 -8.48 -15.15
CA PHE A 651 -10.39 -8.72 -16.56
C PHE A 651 -9.20 -9.44 -17.17
N ILE A 652 -9.44 -10.53 -17.91
CA ILE A 652 -8.40 -11.33 -18.56
C ILE A 652 -8.72 -11.47 -20.04
N CYS A 653 -7.74 -11.16 -20.88
CA CYS A 653 -7.75 -11.42 -22.31
C CYS A 653 -6.72 -12.52 -22.62
N SER A 654 -7.13 -13.64 -23.22
CA SER A 654 -6.20 -14.73 -23.57
C SER A 654 -6.23 -15.10 -25.05
N HIS A 655 -5.14 -15.68 -25.50
CA HIS A 655 -5.01 -16.33 -26.79
C HIS A 655 -4.32 -17.69 -26.58
N PHE A 656 -5.10 -18.76 -26.66
CA PHE A 656 -4.63 -20.14 -26.41
C PHE A 656 -4.15 -20.83 -27.69
N THR A 657 -3.53 -22.00 -27.51
CA THR A 657 -2.93 -22.81 -28.55
C THR A 657 -3.93 -23.20 -29.64
N ALA A 658 -3.59 -22.86 -30.89
CA ALA A 658 -4.41 -23.15 -32.07
C ALA A 658 -4.18 -24.57 -32.60
N GLY A 659 -5.19 -25.12 -33.28
CA GLY A 659 -5.14 -26.44 -33.93
C GLY A 659 -6.26 -27.37 -33.44
N GLN A 660 -6.80 -28.18 -34.36
CA GLN A 660 -7.95 -29.07 -34.09
C GLN A 660 -7.69 -30.03 -32.93
N SER A 661 -6.51 -30.66 -32.91
CA SER A 661 -6.15 -31.71 -31.96
C SER A 661 -5.48 -31.22 -30.68
N GLN A 662 -5.21 -29.92 -30.54
CA GLN A 662 -4.41 -29.35 -29.44
C GLN A 662 -5.21 -29.06 -28.17
N VAL A 663 -6.12 -29.97 -27.80
CA VAL A 663 -7.02 -29.79 -26.64
C VAL A 663 -6.21 -29.76 -25.35
N GLN A 664 -5.24 -30.68 -25.18
CA GLN A 664 -4.43 -30.73 -23.97
C GLN A 664 -3.57 -29.48 -23.80
N GLU A 665 -2.95 -28.96 -24.86
CA GLU A 665 -2.16 -27.73 -24.75
C GLU A 665 -3.01 -26.51 -24.37
N ARG A 666 -4.29 -26.46 -24.79
CA ARG A 666 -5.22 -25.42 -24.33
C ARG A 666 -5.62 -25.58 -22.86
N ASN A 667 -5.77 -26.81 -22.38
CA ASN A 667 -5.96 -27.09 -20.96
C ASN A 667 -4.73 -26.63 -20.15
N ASP A 668 -3.52 -26.92 -20.64
CA ASP A 668 -2.25 -26.48 -20.04
C ASP A 668 -2.08 -24.96 -20.06
N ASP A 669 -2.52 -24.28 -21.13
CA ASP A 669 -2.55 -22.81 -21.24
C ASP A 669 -3.45 -22.20 -20.14
N TYR A 670 -4.65 -22.77 -19.93
CA TYR A 670 -5.58 -22.37 -18.87
C TYR A 670 -4.97 -22.58 -17.48
N GLU A 671 -4.50 -23.79 -17.17
CA GLU A 671 -3.91 -24.12 -15.87
C GLU A 671 -2.66 -23.27 -15.59
N GLY A 672 -1.79 -23.15 -16.60
CA GLY A 672 -0.60 -22.32 -16.56
C GLY A 672 -0.90 -20.85 -16.29
N THR A 673 -2.04 -20.34 -16.79
CA THR A 673 -2.52 -18.98 -16.51
C THR A 673 -3.05 -18.85 -15.09
N CYS A 674 -3.96 -19.73 -14.66
CA CYS A 674 -4.47 -19.78 -13.28
C CYS A 674 -3.35 -19.82 -12.23
N ARG A 675 -2.33 -20.64 -12.46
CA ARG A 675 -1.21 -20.82 -11.53
C ARG A 675 -0.26 -19.63 -11.47
N ARG A 676 -0.03 -18.93 -12.59
CA ARG A 676 1.03 -17.91 -12.69
C ARG A 676 0.52 -16.47 -12.66
N LEU A 677 -0.75 -16.23 -12.97
CA LEU A 677 -1.33 -14.89 -12.92
C LEU A 677 -1.42 -14.43 -11.46
N ARG A 678 -0.64 -13.40 -11.10
CA ARG A 678 -0.56 -12.85 -9.74
C ARG A 678 -0.43 -11.33 -9.83
N PHE A 679 -0.92 -10.64 -8.80
CA PHE A 679 -0.84 -9.18 -8.68
C PHE A 679 -0.05 -8.81 -7.41
N PRO A 680 1.31 -8.90 -7.42
CA PRO A 680 2.12 -8.76 -6.22
C PRO A 680 2.00 -7.39 -5.52
N SER A 681 1.65 -6.34 -6.27
CA SER A 681 1.48 -4.98 -5.74
C SER A 681 0.34 -4.87 -4.73
N VAL A 682 -0.69 -5.71 -4.88
CA VAL A 682 -1.91 -5.72 -4.06
C VAL A 682 -2.03 -6.99 -3.22
N GLY A 683 -1.17 -7.99 -3.47
CA GLY A 683 -1.16 -9.24 -2.73
C GLY A 683 -2.25 -10.24 -3.13
N LEU A 684 -2.90 -10.03 -4.28
CA LEU A 684 -3.99 -10.85 -4.79
C LEU A 684 -3.49 -11.91 -5.78
N ASN A 685 -4.10 -13.10 -5.72
CA ASN A 685 -4.05 -14.08 -6.81
C ASN A 685 -5.33 -13.97 -7.66
N LEU A 686 -5.42 -14.73 -8.76
CA LEU A 686 -6.59 -14.70 -9.65
C LEU A 686 -7.90 -14.94 -8.87
N PHE A 687 -7.96 -16.04 -8.12
CA PHE A 687 -9.18 -16.48 -7.44
C PHE A 687 -9.53 -15.68 -6.17
N SER A 688 -8.63 -14.80 -5.72
CA SER A 688 -8.90 -13.85 -4.61
C SER A 688 -9.95 -12.79 -4.96
N HIS A 689 -10.18 -12.48 -6.24
CA HIS A 689 -11.08 -11.41 -6.68
C HIS A 689 -12.56 -11.75 -6.50
N ASP A 690 -13.39 -10.73 -6.29
CA ASP A 690 -14.84 -10.84 -6.18
C ASP A 690 -15.48 -11.11 -7.54
N PHE A 691 -15.00 -10.44 -8.59
CA PHE A 691 -15.47 -10.61 -9.95
C PHE A 691 -14.29 -10.85 -10.90
N ILE A 692 -14.41 -11.89 -11.73
CA ILE A 692 -13.44 -12.21 -12.77
C ILE A 692 -14.18 -12.33 -14.09
N PHE A 693 -13.70 -11.65 -15.12
CA PHE A 693 -14.19 -11.74 -16.50
C PHE A 693 -13.02 -12.22 -17.37
N TRP A 694 -13.13 -13.42 -17.93
CA TRP A 694 -12.08 -14.05 -18.73
C TRP A 694 -12.58 -14.29 -20.14
N PHE A 695 -11.98 -13.63 -21.11
CA PHE A 695 -12.38 -13.68 -22.51
C PHE A 695 -11.20 -13.75 -23.46
N GLY A 696 -11.50 -14.01 -24.73
CA GLY A 696 -10.54 -13.99 -25.83
C GLY A 696 -10.68 -15.20 -26.75
N ASP A 697 -9.66 -15.42 -27.57
CA ASP A 697 -9.55 -16.57 -28.46
C ASP A 697 -8.98 -17.78 -27.70
N PHE A 698 -9.86 -18.62 -27.18
CA PHE A 698 -9.47 -19.86 -26.51
C PHE A 698 -9.17 -20.99 -27.50
N ASN A 699 -9.43 -20.81 -28.79
CA ASN A 699 -9.05 -21.74 -29.86
C ASN A 699 -9.59 -23.19 -29.76
N TYR A 700 -10.52 -23.48 -28.86
CA TYR A 700 -11.25 -24.76 -28.86
C TYR A 700 -12.11 -24.90 -30.11
N ARG A 701 -12.25 -26.13 -30.57
CA ARG A 701 -12.89 -26.45 -31.86
C ARG A 701 -14.14 -27.30 -31.65
N ILE A 702 -14.92 -27.45 -32.72
CA ILE A 702 -16.05 -28.38 -32.78
C ILE A 702 -15.54 -29.69 -33.35
N ASP A 703 -15.82 -30.80 -32.66
CA ASP A 703 -15.40 -32.15 -33.04
C ASP A 703 -16.39 -32.80 -34.02
N MET A 704 -16.53 -32.17 -35.18
CA MET A 704 -17.38 -32.59 -36.31
C MET A 704 -16.67 -32.27 -37.62
N THR A 705 -17.13 -32.82 -38.74
CA THR A 705 -16.62 -32.45 -40.06
C THR A 705 -17.10 -31.05 -40.48
N GLY A 706 -16.35 -30.40 -41.37
CA GLY A 706 -16.71 -29.05 -41.85
C GLY A 706 -18.06 -28.99 -42.57
N GLU A 707 -18.47 -30.07 -43.24
CA GLU A 707 -19.77 -30.15 -43.92
C GLU A 707 -20.92 -30.27 -42.92
N GLU A 708 -20.78 -31.14 -41.91
CA GLU A 708 -21.78 -31.29 -40.84
C GLU A 708 -21.96 -29.97 -40.07
N VAL A 709 -20.87 -29.28 -39.73
CA VAL A 709 -20.96 -28.00 -39.02
C VAL A 709 -21.70 -26.96 -39.85
N LYS A 710 -21.38 -26.83 -41.15
CA LYS A 710 -22.08 -25.90 -42.05
C LYS A 710 -23.57 -26.23 -42.16
N GLN A 711 -23.92 -27.52 -42.27
CA GLN A 711 -25.31 -27.97 -42.31
C GLN A 711 -26.07 -27.58 -41.02
N MET A 712 -25.47 -27.81 -39.85
CA MET A 712 -26.12 -27.44 -38.57
C MET A 712 -26.24 -25.92 -38.42
N VAL A 713 -25.27 -25.15 -38.93
CA VAL A 713 -25.36 -23.68 -38.96
C VAL A 713 -26.52 -23.21 -39.84
N ASP A 714 -26.70 -23.81 -41.02
CA ASP A 714 -27.80 -23.49 -41.93
C ASP A 714 -29.17 -23.83 -41.32
N LEU A 715 -29.25 -24.93 -40.58
CA LEU A 715 -30.44 -25.35 -39.82
C LEU A 715 -30.64 -24.55 -38.52
N ARG A 716 -29.64 -23.75 -38.10
CA ARG A 716 -29.57 -23.09 -36.79
C ARG A 716 -29.67 -24.05 -35.61
N ASP A 717 -29.22 -25.30 -35.81
CA ASP A 717 -29.12 -26.31 -34.77
C ASP A 717 -27.81 -26.13 -33.99
N TYR A 718 -27.81 -25.13 -33.12
CA TYR A 718 -26.66 -24.85 -32.27
C TYR A 718 -26.57 -25.81 -31.07
N ASP A 719 -27.62 -26.57 -30.75
CA ASP A 719 -27.60 -27.59 -29.70
C ASP A 719 -26.63 -28.72 -30.06
N SER A 720 -26.79 -29.31 -31.24
CA SER A 720 -25.90 -30.38 -31.74
C SER A 720 -24.44 -29.94 -31.81
N LEU A 721 -24.19 -28.69 -32.23
CA LEU A 721 -22.85 -28.12 -32.28
C LEU A 721 -22.24 -27.93 -30.88
N ARG A 722 -23.04 -27.54 -29.87
CA ARG A 722 -22.57 -27.36 -28.48
C ARG A 722 -22.19 -28.69 -27.84
N GLU A 723 -22.90 -29.77 -28.15
CA GLU A 723 -22.56 -31.12 -27.67
C GLU A 723 -21.18 -31.59 -28.20
N ALA A 724 -20.81 -31.15 -29.41
CA ALA A 724 -19.52 -31.43 -30.02
C ALA A 724 -18.42 -30.38 -29.74
N ASP A 725 -18.72 -29.31 -28.98
CA ASP A 725 -17.74 -28.27 -28.67
C ASP A 725 -16.72 -28.75 -27.63
N GLN A 726 -15.44 -28.74 -28.00
CA GLN A 726 -14.37 -29.23 -27.14
C GLN A 726 -14.30 -28.49 -25.80
N LEU A 727 -14.56 -27.18 -25.75
CA LEU A 727 -14.48 -26.42 -24.50
C LEU A 727 -15.61 -26.81 -23.54
N ILE A 728 -16.84 -26.94 -24.06
CA ILE A 728 -17.99 -27.42 -23.28
C ILE A 728 -17.70 -28.82 -22.73
N GLN A 729 -17.19 -29.74 -23.56
CA GLN A 729 -16.82 -31.10 -23.13
C GLN A 729 -15.73 -31.08 -22.05
N GLN A 730 -14.63 -30.35 -22.25
CA GLN A 730 -13.53 -30.26 -21.29
C GLN A 730 -13.98 -29.63 -19.95
N LYS A 731 -14.90 -28.66 -19.99
CA LYS A 731 -15.51 -28.11 -18.78
C LYS A 731 -16.40 -29.12 -18.05
N MET A 732 -17.21 -29.88 -18.79
CA MET A 732 -18.10 -30.91 -18.22
C MET A 732 -17.32 -32.01 -17.47
N VAL A 733 -16.16 -32.42 -17.98
CA VAL A 733 -15.29 -33.42 -17.30
C VAL A 733 -14.40 -32.82 -16.21
N GLY A 734 -14.48 -31.51 -15.97
CA GLY A 734 -13.75 -30.83 -14.91
C GLY A 734 -12.29 -30.50 -15.23
N CYS A 735 -11.89 -30.42 -16.50
CA CYS A 735 -10.51 -30.06 -16.88
C CYS A 735 -10.26 -28.55 -16.84
N VAL A 736 -11.25 -27.74 -17.22
CA VAL A 736 -11.08 -26.28 -17.39
C VAL A 736 -12.33 -25.52 -16.95
N PHE A 737 -12.16 -24.26 -16.53
CA PHE A 737 -13.24 -23.31 -16.21
C PHE A 737 -14.34 -23.82 -15.25
N ILE A 738 -14.02 -24.73 -14.33
CA ILE A 738 -15.00 -25.34 -13.39
C ILE A 738 -15.74 -24.28 -12.56
N GLU A 739 -15.02 -23.28 -12.07
CA GLU A 739 -15.58 -22.20 -11.23
C GLU A 739 -16.16 -21.02 -12.04
N PHE A 740 -16.23 -21.14 -13.36
CA PHE A 740 -16.68 -20.05 -14.24
C PHE A 740 -18.00 -20.38 -14.92
N GLU A 741 -18.82 -19.36 -15.12
CA GLU A 741 -20.07 -19.38 -15.87
C GLU A 741 -19.83 -18.84 -17.29
N GLU A 742 -20.62 -19.32 -18.24
CA GLU A 742 -20.63 -18.85 -19.64
C GLU A 742 -22.08 -18.71 -20.09
N GLY A 743 -22.37 -17.73 -20.95
CA GLY A 743 -23.69 -17.57 -21.54
C GLY A 743 -24.05 -18.67 -22.52
N LEU A 744 -25.35 -18.91 -22.72
CA LEU A 744 -25.81 -19.81 -23.77
C LEU A 744 -25.42 -19.28 -25.16
N ILE A 745 -24.64 -20.07 -25.90
CA ILE A 745 -24.16 -19.70 -27.24
C ILE A 745 -25.26 -19.93 -28.26
N ASN A 746 -26.04 -18.89 -28.58
CA ASN A 746 -27.12 -18.93 -29.56
C ASN A 746 -26.80 -18.20 -30.87
N PHE A 747 -25.53 -18.19 -31.24
CA PHE A 747 -25.02 -17.58 -32.48
C PHE A 747 -24.10 -18.56 -33.20
N ALA A 748 -23.99 -18.42 -34.52
CA ALA A 748 -23.16 -19.32 -35.34
C ALA A 748 -21.65 -19.20 -35.00
N PRO A 749 -20.85 -20.25 -35.30
CA PRO A 749 -19.40 -20.26 -35.10
C PRO A 749 -18.70 -18.98 -35.54
N THR A 750 -17.76 -18.50 -34.73
CA THR A 750 -17.07 -17.21 -34.92
C THR A 750 -15.83 -17.31 -35.78
N TYR A 751 -15.38 -18.53 -36.07
CA TYR A 751 -14.20 -18.86 -36.85
C TYR A 751 -14.49 -20.04 -37.78
N LYS A 752 -13.84 -20.24 -38.93
CA LYS A 752 -12.97 -19.31 -39.65
C LYS A 752 -13.69 -18.81 -40.89
N TYR A 753 -13.71 -17.51 -41.11
CA TYR A 753 -14.30 -16.87 -42.28
C TYR A 753 -13.24 -16.49 -43.33
N ASP A 754 -13.66 -16.37 -44.58
CA ASP A 754 -12.90 -15.60 -45.56
C ASP A 754 -13.04 -14.11 -45.23
N ALA A 755 -11.94 -13.36 -45.31
CA ALA A 755 -11.96 -11.93 -45.01
C ALA A 755 -12.97 -11.17 -45.91
N PHE A 756 -13.70 -10.24 -45.32
CA PHE A 756 -14.76 -9.44 -45.93
C PHE A 756 -15.96 -10.25 -46.46
N SER A 757 -16.13 -11.49 -46.01
CA SER A 757 -17.16 -12.43 -46.49
C SER A 757 -17.91 -13.10 -45.34
N ASP A 758 -19.12 -13.62 -45.62
CA ASP A 758 -19.87 -14.52 -44.72
C ASP A 758 -19.59 -16.01 -44.98
N ASN A 759 -18.75 -16.31 -45.97
CA ASN A 759 -18.33 -17.68 -46.26
C ASN A 759 -17.30 -18.14 -45.23
N TYR A 760 -17.47 -19.36 -44.73
CA TYR A 760 -16.44 -20.06 -43.98
C TYR A 760 -15.29 -20.52 -44.89
N ASP A 761 -14.10 -20.65 -44.31
CA ASP A 761 -12.79 -20.93 -44.94
C ASP A 761 -12.89 -21.75 -46.24
N THR A 762 -12.73 -21.07 -47.38
CA THR A 762 -12.71 -21.70 -48.71
C THR A 762 -11.29 -22.06 -49.17
N SER A 763 -10.29 -21.83 -48.33
CA SER A 763 -8.91 -22.21 -48.63
C SER A 763 -8.71 -23.72 -48.66
N GLU A 764 -7.59 -24.18 -49.22
CA GLU A 764 -7.21 -25.60 -49.25
C GLU A 764 -7.15 -26.26 -47.86
N LYS A 765 -6.96 -25.46 -46.80
CA LYS A 765 -6.94 -25.95 -45.41
C LYS A 765 -8.34 -26.25 -44.87
N ALA A 766 -9.38 -25.69 -45.49
CA ALA A 766 -10.80 -25.90 -45.20
C ALA A 766 -11.09 -26.09 -43.70
N ARG A 767 -10.66 -25.14 -42.87
CA ARG A 767 -10.78 -25.27 -41.41
C ARG A 767 -12.26 -25.38 -41.01
N VAL A 768 -12.55 -26.35 -40.15
CA VAL A 768 -13.90 -26.57 -39.60
C VAL A 768 -14.34 -25.31 -38.84
N PRO A 769 -15.57 -24.81 -39.06
CA PRO A 769 -16.08 -23.70 -38.28
C PRO A 769 -16.13 -24.03 -36.78
N ALA A 770 -15.77 -23.08 -35.91
CA ALA A 770 -15.70 -23.27 -34.47
C ALA A 770 -16.03 -21.99 -33.67
N TRP A 771 -16.44 -22.16 -32.41
CA TRP A 771 -16.53 -21.08 -31.42
C TRP A 771 -15.22 -20.93 -30.66
N THR A 772 -14.28 -20.23 -31.28
CA THR A 772 -12.95 -19.96 -30.71
C THR A 772 -12.99 -18.80 -29.70
N ASP A 773 -13.90 -17.84 -29.91
CA ASP A 773 -13.97 -16.57 -29.18
C ASP A 773 -15.06 -16.65 -28.11
N ARG A 774 -14.67 -16.55 -26.82
CA ARG A 774 -15.54 -16.90 -25.69
C ARG A 774 -15.43 -15.89 -24.55
N ILE A 775 -16.47 -15.81 -23.71
CA ILE A 775 -16.51 -14.94 -22.53
C ILE A 775 -17.04 -15.71 -21.33
N PHE A 776 -16.17 -15.91 -20.34
CA PHE A 776 -16.47 -16.54 -19.07
C PHE A 776 -16.45 -15.50 -17.96
N PHE A 777 -17.23 -15.74 -16.92
CA PHE A 777 -17.23 -14.91 -15.73
C PHE A 777 -17.32 -15.75 -14.47
N ARG A 778 -16.73 -15.27 -13.38
CA ARG A 778 -16.82 -15.87 -12.05
C ARG A 778 -17.18 -14.78 -11.06
N LYS A 779 -18.17 -15.07 -10.22
CA LYS A 779 -18.51 -14.27 -9.06
C LYS A 779 -18.16 -15.07 -7.81
N ARG A 780 -17.36 -14.48 -6.93
CA ARG A 780 -17.27 -14.96 -5.55
C ARG A 780 -18.59 -14.61 -4.87
N ARG A 781 -19.03 -15.43 -3.92
CA ARG A 781 -20.21 -15.11 -3.12
C ARG A 781 -20.01 -13.71 -2.50
N PRO A 782 -20.90 -12.75 -2.78
CA PRO A 782 -20.71 -11.39 -2.33
C PRO A 782 -20.94 -11.32 -0.83
N TYR A 783 -20.28 -10.34 -0.25
CA TYR A 783 -20.40 -9.94 1.13
C TYR A 783 -21.70 -9.16 1.43
N PHE A 784 -22.65 -9.04 0.50
CA PHE A 784 -23.88 -8.29 0.70
C PHE A 784 -25.09 -9.02 0.11
N LYS A 785 -26.27 -8.83 0.73
CA LYS A 785 -27.55 -9.38 0.28
C LYS A 785 -28.03 -8.69 -1.01
N ALA A 786 -27.56 -9.20 -2.13
CA ALA A 786 -28.20 -8.98 -3.43
C ALA A 786 -28.55 -10.33 -4.05
N GLN A 787 -29.80 -10.48 -4.48
CA GLN A 787 -30.16 -11.57 -5.39
C GLN A 787 -29.43 -11.29 -6.72
N ASP A 788 -28.48 -12.17 -7.03
CA ASP A 788 -27.67 -12.15 -8.25
C ASP A 788 -26.79 -10.90 -8.45
N THR A 789 -25.57 -10.94 -7.93
CA THR A 789 -24.62 -9.82 -8.03
C THR A 789 -23.96 -9.64 -9.39
N CYS A 790 -24.02 -10.64 -10.26
CA CYS A 790 -23.54 -10.53 -11.62
C CYS A 790 -24.46 -11.32 -12.52
N GLN A 791 -25.27 -10.58 -13.27
CA GLN A 791 -26.26 -11.10 -14.21
C GLN A 791 -25.80 -10.83 -15.64
N LEU A 792 -25.66 -11.88 -16.44
CA LEU A 792 -25.44 -11.77 -17.88
C LEU A 792 -26.75 -11.34 -18.57
N LEU A 793 -26.72 -10.16 -19.21
CA LEU A 793 -27.87 -9.60 -19.93
C LEU A 793 -27.85 -9.95 -21.42
N VAL A 794 -26.65 -9.93 -22.01
CA VAL A 794 -26.45 -10.15 -23.44
C VAL A 794 -25.20 -10.98 -23.63
N TYR A 795 -25.26 -11.94 -24.54
CA TYR A 795 -24.10 -12.65 -25.07
C TYR A 795 -24.29 -12.85 -26.57
N CYS A 796 -23.46 -12.20 -27.38
CA CYS A 796 -23.68 -12.07 -28.82
C CYS A 796 -22.38 -12.00 -29.60
N ARG A 797 -22.51 -12.08 -30.93
CA ARG A 797 -21.44 -11.76 -31.89
C ARG A 797 -21.83 -10.55 -32.74
N ALA A 798 -20.84 -9.82 -33.24
CA ALA A 798 -21.03 -8.74 -34.20
C ALA A 798 -20.63 -9.16 -35.62
N GLU A 799 -21.34 -8.65 -36.63
CA GLU A 799 -21.10 -8.95 -38.04
C GLU A 799 -20.08 -7.99 -38.68
N LEU A 800 -18.94 -7.81 -38.00
CA LEU A 800 -17.76 -7.13 -38.52
C LEU A 800 -16.92 -8.13 -39.32
N LYS A 801 -16.75 -7.87 -40.62
CA LYS A 801 -16.19 -8.85 -41.58
C LYS A 801 -14.72 -8.62 -41.91
N THR A 802 -14.04 -7.69 -41.24
CA THR A 802 -12.65 -7.33 -41.54
C THR A 802 -11.63 -8.40 -41.14
N SER A 803 -12.01 -9.32 -40.26
CA SER A 803 -11.20 -10.45 -39.78
C SER A 803 -11.81 -11.78 -40.24
N ASP A 804 -11.02 -12.85 -40.20
CA ASP A 804 -11.48 -14.23 -40.30
C ASP A 804 -12.19 -14.72 -39.02
N HIS A 805 -12.22 -13.90 -37.98
CA HIS A 805 -13.06 -14.05 -36.80
C HIS A 805 -14.24 -13.06 -36.79
N ARG A 806 -15.32 -13.42 -36.08
CA ARG A 806 -16.42 -12.51 -35.73
C ARG A 806 -16.28 -12.05 -34.27
N PRO A 807 -16.29 -10.73 -34.00
CA PRO A 807 -16.20 -10.22 -32.64
C PRO A 807 -17.31 -10.74 -31.72
N VAL A 808 -16.99 -11.03 -30.46
CA VAL A 808 -17.93 -11.52 -29.44
C VAL A 808 -18.03 -10.49 -28.31
N GLY A 809 -19.24 -10.26 -27.82
CA GLY A 809 -19.51 -9.31 -26.75
C GLY A 809 -20.49 -9.86 -25.72
N ALA A 810 -20.35 -9.39 -24.48
CA ALA A 810 -21.25 -9.66 -23.38
C ALA A 810 -21.55 -8.39 -22.59
N VAL A 811 -22.79 -8.26 -22.13
CA VAL A 811 -23.23 -7.18 -21.24
C VAL A 811 -23.65 -7.79 -19.91
N PHE A 812 -23.13 -7.22 -18.83
CA PHE A 812 -23.40 -7.63 -17.47
C PHE A 812 -24.06 -6.51 -16.68
N ASN A 813 -24.99 -6.91 -15.83
CA ASN A 813 -25.43 -6.11 -14.71
C ASN A 813 -24.65 -6.55 -13.46
N LEU A 814 -23.90 -5.65 -12.87
CA LEU A 814 -22.99 -5.91 -11.76
C LEU A 814 -23.41 -5.11 -10.54
N HIS A 815 -23.62 -5.78 -9.40
CA HIS A 815 -23.74 -5.11 -8.12
C HIS A 815 -22.37 -5.08 -7.46
N ILE A 816 -21.78 -3.90 -7.30
CA ILE A 816 -20.55 -3.67 -6.53
C ILE A 816 -20.90 -3.20 -5.11
N GLY A 817 -19.98 -3.39 -4.17
CA GLY A 817 -20.12 -2.87 -2.82
C GLY A 817 -19.78 -1.38 -2.75
N HIS A 818 -20.64 -0.58 -2.14
CA HIS A 818 -20.36 0.79 -1.73
C HIS A 818 -20.34 0.90 -0.21
N THR A 819 -19.19 1.22 0.36
CA THR A 819 -19.03 1.41 1.80
C THR A 819 -19.69 2.71 2.25
N ASN A 820 -20.75 2.61 3.05
CA ASN A 820 -21.31 3.75 3.78
C ASN A 820 -20.44 4.02 5.02
N VAL A 821 -19.76 5.16 5.04
CA VAL A 821 -18.80 5.50 6.11
C VAL A 821 -19.46 5.69 7.46
N ASP A 822 -20.67 6.26 7.51
CA ASP A 822 -21.38 6.49 8.76
C ASP A 822 -21.82 5.16 9.38
N LYS A 823 -22.48 4.28 8.60
CA LYS A 823 -22.83 2.92 9.06
C LYS A 823 -21.60 2.11 9.44
N LEU A 824 -20.50 2.27 8.70
CA LEU A 824 -19.25 1.60 9.01
C LEU A 824 -18.68 2.10 10.34
N ARG A 825 -18.74 3.41 10.60
CA ARG A 825 -18.33 4.01 11.87
C ARG A 825 -19.16 3.42 13.00
N ASP A 826 -20.48 3.40 12.86
CA ASP A 826 -21.41 2.82 13.84
C ASP A 826 -21.08 1.33 14.08
N ALA A 827 -20.88 0.55 13.01
CA ALA A 827 -20.52 -0.86 13.11
C ALA A 827 -19.17 -1.07 13.82
N VAL A 828 -18.17 -0.23 13.54
CA VAL A 828 -16.89 -0.27 14.26
C VAL A 828 -17.06 0.15 15.72
N GLU A 829 -17.84 1.19 16.01
CA GLU A 829 -18.17 1.61 17.39
C GLU A 829 -18.81 0.47 18.18
N ASP A 830 -19.79 -0.22 17.61
CA ASP A 830 -20.45 -1.40 18.21
C ASP A 830 -19.47 -2.57 18.40
N MET A 831 -18.60 -2.82 17.40
CA MET A 831 -17.56 -3.86 17.51
C MET A 831 -16.58 -3.55 18.63
N VAL A 832 -16.01 -2.34 18.66
CA VAL A 832 -15.02 -1.99 19.68
C VAL A 832 -15.70 -1.99 21.05
N SER A 833 -16.95 -1.53 21.16
CA SER A 833 -17.77 -1.56 22.39
C SER A 833 -18.29 -2.95 22.78
N SER A 834 -18.09 -4.00 21.98
CA SER A 834 -18.42 -5.39 22.34
C SER A 834 -17.18 -6.24 22.55
N MET A 835 -15.99 -5.73 22.22
CA MET A 835 -14.73 -6.43 22.43
C MET A 835 -14.33 -6.50 23.91
N GLY A 836 -14.76 -5.59 24.78
CA GLY A 836 -14.32 -5.56 26.17
C GLY A 836 -12.96 -4.87 26.37
N PRO A 837 -12.43 -4.85 27.61
CA PRO A 837 -11.19 -4.13 27.92
C PRO A 837 -9.98 -4.74 27.20
N ARG A 838 -9.08 -3.87 26.71
CA ARG A 838 -7.87 -4.28 25.99
C ARG A 838 -7.03 -5.27 26.81
N ASP A 839 -6.81 -5.00 28.09
CA ASP A 839 -6.01 -5.89 28.94
C ASP A 839 -6.56 -7.31 29.10
N ALA A 840 -7.77 -7.60 28.60
CA ALA A 840 -8.40 -8.91 28.57
C ALA A 840 -8.34 -9.60 29.94
N THR A 841 -8.49 -8.84 31.03
CA THR A 841 -8.26 -9.33 32.39
C THR A 841 -9.49 -9.17 33.28
N VAL A 842 -9.87 -10.27 33.94
CA VAL A 842 -10.81 -10.26 35.06
C VAL A 842 -10.08 -10.40 36.40
N VAL A 843 -10.69 -9.84 37.43
CA VAL A 843 -10.30 -10.00 38.82
C VAL A 843 -11.38 -10.83 39.51
N VAL A 844 -10.99 -11.99 40.02
CA VAL A 844 -11.84 -12.96 40.70
C VAL A 844 -11.51 -12.96 42.19
N SER A 845 -12.51 -12.85 43.05
CA SER A 845 -12.40 -13.16 44.47
C SER A 845 -13.53 -14.11 44.90
N VAL A 846 -13.40 -14.64 46.10
CA VAL A 846 -14.42 -15.51 46.70
C VAL A 846 -15.03 -14.79 47.89
N GLN A 847 -16.36 -14.68 47.90
CA GLN A 847 -17.09 -13.97 48.95
C GLN A 847 -16.74 -14.51 50.34
N SER A 848 -16.44 -13.61 51.26
CA SER A 848 -16.09 -13.92 52.66
C SER A 848 -14.80 -14.75 52.86
N GLN A 849 -13.98 -14.92 51.82
CA GLN A 849 -12.67 -15.57 51.91
C GLN A 849 -11.55 -14.54 51.71
N ARG A 850 -10.45 -14.69 52.45
CA ARG A 850 -9.28 -13.81 52.35
C ARG A 850 -8.10 -14.41 51.58
N ASP A 851 -8.19 -15.69 51.25
CA ASP A 851 -7.17 -16.41 50.49
C ASP A 851 -7.82 -17.09 49.27
N MET A 852 -7.29 -16.78 48.10
CA MET A 852 -7.81 -17.25 46.83
C MET A 852 -7.09 -18.51 46.33
N VAL A 853 -5.91 -18.83 46.88
CA VAL A 853 -5.06 -19.94 46.43
C VAL A 853 -5.81 -21.29 46.39
N PRO A 854 -6.61 -21.68 47.40
CA PRO A 854 -7.31 -22.96 47.39
C PRO A 854 -8.40 -23.09 46.30
N PHE A 855 -8.85 -21.96 45.73
CA PHE A 855 -9.97 -21.93 44.78
C PHE A 855 -9.51 -21.80 43.32
N VAL A 856 -8.21 -21.59 43.08
CA VAL A 856 -7.65 -21.32 41.73
C VAL A 856 -8.03 -22.40 40.73
N ASP A 857 -7.81 -23.68 41.05
CA ASP A 857 -8.10 -24.78 40.13
C ASP A 857 -9.59 -24.88 39.79
N SER A 858 -10.46 -24.67 40.78
CA SER A 858 -11.91 -24.66 40.57
C SER A 858 -12.37 -23.48 39.71
N VAL A 859 -11.78 -22.29 39.90
CA VAL A 859 -12.04 -21.13 39.03
C VAL A 859 -11.59 -21.42 37.61
N LEU A 860 -10.39 -21.98 37.42
CA LEU A 860 -9.87 -22.33 36.10
C LEU A 860 -10.70 -23.41 35.41
N GLU A 861 -11.27 -24.35 36.17
CA GLU A 861 -12.23 -25.31 35.65
C GLU A 861 -13.52 -24.64 35.17
N LYS A 862 -14.06 -23.66 35.91
CA LYS A 862 -15.22 -22.86 35.47
C LYS A 862 -14.91 -22.06 34.21
N ILE A 863 -13.74 -21.45 34.12
CA ILE A 863 -13.24 -20.78 32.91
C ILE A 863 -13.20 -21.76 31.73
N ARG A 864 -12.66 -22.97 31.91
CA ARG A 864 -12.66 -24.01 30.87
C ARG A 864 -14.07 -24.44 30.43
N HIS A 865 -15.03 -24.49 31.35
CA HIS A 865 -16.43 -24.79 31.02
C HIS A 865 -17.10 -23.73 30.13
N LEU A 866 -16.64 -22.48 30.19
CA LEU A 866 -17.06 -21.43 29.28
C LEU A 866 -16.41 -21.54 27.89
N GLY A 867 -15.54 -22.54 27.66
CA GLY A 867 -14.81 -22.72 26.41
C GLY A 867 -13.65 -21.75 26.20
N ILE A 868 -13.30 -20.96 27.23
CA ILE A 868 -12.23 -19.96 27.18
C ILE A 868 -10.98 -20.46 27.92
N LYS A 869 -9.82 -19.90 27.57
CA LYS A 869 -8.52 -20.27 28.14
C LYS A 869 -7.84 -19.06 28.76
N ALA A 870 -7.65 -19.08 30.09
CA ALA A 870 -6.76 -18.15 30.75
C ALA A 870 -5.31 -18.43 30.29
N LEU A 871 -4.67 -17.44 29.65
CA LEU A 871 -3.28 -17.53 29.22
C LEU A 871 -2.31 -17.23 30.37
N LEU A 872 -2.78 -16.43 31.32
CA LEU A 872 -2.06 -16.11 32.53
C LEU A 872 -3.00 -16.02 33.72
N THR A 873 -2.52 -16.55 34.85
CA THR A 873 -3.20 -16.44 36.14
C THR A 873 -2.25 -15.92 37.20
N LYS A 874 -2.69 -14.95 37.99
CA LYS A 874 -1.88 -14.36 39.07
C LYS A 874 -2.71 -14.15 40.33
N CYS A 875 -2.31 -14.78 41.43
CA CYS A 875 -2.94 -14.58 42.72
C CYS A 875 -2.25 -13.43 43.49
N ILE A 876 -3.00 -12.45 43.98
CA ILE A 876 -2.53 -11.33 44.80
C ILE A 876 -3.51 -11.14 45.97
N GLY A 877 -3.13 -11.61 47.16
CA GLY A 877 -4.00 -11.58 48.33
C GLY A 877 -5.29 -12.36 48.08
N GLU A 878 -6.43 -11.71 48.26
CA GLU A 878 -7.76 -12.29 48.07
C GLU A 878 -8.25 -12.30 46.61
N HIS A 879 -7.41 -11.87 45.66
CA HIS A 879 -7.78 -11.72 44.25
C HIS A 879 -6.95 -12.63 43.33
N LEU A 880 -7.61 -13.31 42.41
CA LEU A 880 -7.03 -14.00 41.27
C LEU A 880 -7.28 -13.18 40.01
N PHE A 881 -6.20 -12.77 39.36
CA PHE A 881 -6.23 -12.12 38.06
C PHE A 881 -6.15 -13.20 36.99
N CYS A 882 -7.09 -13.22 36.06
CA CYS A 882 -7.08 -14.11 34.90
C CYS A 882 -7.03 -13.25 33.63
N THR A 883 -5.95 -13.39 32.87
CA THR A 883 -5.75 -12.68 31.59
C THR A 883 -5.93 -13.65 30.43
N PHE A 884 -6.69 -13.23 29.43
CA PHE A 884 -7.06 -14.03 28.27
C PHE A 884 -6.33 -13.55 27.00
N GLY A 885 -6.41 -14.35 25.94
CA GLY A 885 -5.82 -13.99 24.65
C GLY A 885 -6.65 -12.98 23.85
N LYS A 886 -7.95 -12.91 24.16
CA LYS A 886 -8.91 -12.01 23.51
C LYS A 886 -9.71 -11.24 24.57
N SER A 887 -10.10 -10.03 24.23
CA SER A 887 -10.81 -9.13 25.15
C SER A 887 -12.25 -9.59 25.44
N ASP A 888 -12.90 -10.25 24.49
CA ASP A 888 -14.26 -10.79 24.61
C ASP A 888 -14.32 -11.99 25.57
N ASP A 889 -13.25 -12.78 25.67
CA ASP A 889 -13.11 -13.83 26.69
C ASP A 889 -13.21 -13.26 28.12
N ALA A 890 -12.72 -12.02 28.35
CA ALA A 890 -12.84 -11.36 29.64
C ALA A 890 -14.29 -10.98 29.97
N LEU A 891 -15.05 -10.55 28.96
CA LEU A 891 -16.49 -10.31 29.09
C LEU A 891 -17.24 -11.62 29.34
N ALA A 892 -16.90 -12.69 28.62
CA ALA A 892 -17.49 -14.01 28.85
C ALA A 892 -17.22 -14.50 30.28
N ALA A 893 -16.01 -14.28 30.80
CA ALA A 893 -15.64 -14.65 32.18
C ALA A 893 -16.43 -13.87 33.24
N LEU A 894 -16.98 -12.69 32.95
CA LEU A 894 -17.88 -11.98 33.88
C LEU A 894 -19.15 -12.76 34.17
N SER A 895 -19.59 -13.65 33.29
CA SER A 895 -20.76 -14.52 33.54
C SER A 895 -20.57 -15.46 34.74
N MET A 896 -19.33 -15.61 35.24
CA MET A 896 -19.04 -16.36 36.46
C MET A 896 -19.32 -15.55 37.74
N ASP A 897 -19.61 -14.25 37.66
CA ASP A 897 -19.99 -13.47 38.83
C ASP A 897 -21.26 -14.04 39.48
N GLY A 898 -21.22 -14.28 40.80
CA GLY A 898 -22.30 -14.93 41.52
C GLY A 898 -22.35 -16.47 41.40
N VAL A 899 -21.47 -17.10 40.61
CA VAL A 899 -21.43 -18.57 40.49
C VAL A 899 -20.88 -19.21 41.77
N LYS A 900 -21.49 -20.33 42.19
CA LYS A 900 -21.05 -21.08 43.37
C LYS A 900 -19.90 -22.04 43.09
N ILE A 901 -18.93 -22.08 44.01
CA ILE A 901 -17.89 -23.11 44.11
C ILE A 901 -17.96 -23.69 45.53
N GLY A 902 -18.52 -24.89 45.63
CA GLY A 902 -18.85 -25.49 46.92
C GLY A 902 -19.91 -24.65 47.66
N GLN A 903 -19.56 -24.18 48.87
CA GLN A 903 -20.41 -23.29 49.66
C GLN A 903 -20.14 -21.80 49.43
N ASN A 904 -19.11 -21.46 48.66
CA ASN A 904 -18.70 -20.08 48.44
C ASN A 904 -19.22 -19.54 47.11
N VAL A 905 -19.28 -18.21 46.99
CA VAL A 905 -19.76 -17.49 45.81
C VAL A 905 -18.59 -16.72 45.19
N LEU A 906 -18.44 -16.79 43.87
CA LEU A 906 -17.46 -15.98 43.14
C LEU A 906 -17.93 -14.54 43.01
N CYS A 907 -16.99 -13.60 43.15
CA CYS A 907 -17.12 -12.21 42.76
C CYS A 907 -16.16 -11.98 41.58
N VAL A 908 -16.68 -11.69 40.40
CA VAL A 908 -15.89 -11.51 39.17
C VAL A 908 -16.15 -10.14 38.59
N ARG A 909 -15.08 -9.38 38.35
CA ARG A 909 -15.16 -8.03 37.78
C ARG A 909 -14.07 -7.81 36.76
N LEU A 910 -14.28 -6.87 35.84
CA LEU A 910 -13.22 -6.43 34.94
C LEU A 910 -12.12 -5.71 35.72
N LYS A 911 -10.87 -5.86 35.28
CA LYS A 911 -9.75 -5.08 35.82
C LYS A 911 -9.85 -3.62 35.39
N THR A 912 -10.09 -3.38 34.10
CA THR A 912 -10.27 -2.05 33.51
C THR A 912 -11.78 -1.82 33.32
N THR A 913 -12.33 -0.82 34.00
CA THR A 913 -13.79 -0.58 34.05
C THR A 913 -14.27 0.52 33.12
N ASP A 914 -13.39 1.40 32.67
CA ASP A 914 -13.65 2.59 31.84
C ASP A 914 -13.21 2.43 30.38
N TRP A 915 -13.04 1.18 29.94
CA TRP A 915 -12.52 0.81 28.63
C TRP A 915 -13.34 1.35 27.45
N GLU A 916 -14.62 1.72 27.64
CA GLU A 916 -15.44 2.38 26.62
C GLU A 916 -14.83 3.69 26.12
N THR A 917 -14.13 4.45 26.98
CA THR A 917 -13.43 5.68 26.57
C THR A 917 -12.25 5.37 25.63
N ASP A 918 -11.56 4.25 25.88
CA ASP A 918 -10.49 3.77 25.00
C ASP A 918 -11.05 3.32 23.64
N CYS A 919 -12.27 2.79 23.61
CA CYS A 919 -12.95 2.43 22.36
C CYS A 919 -13.20 3.65 21.48
N GLN A 920 -13.71 4.74 22.07
CA GLN A 920 -13.92 6.01 21.36
C GLN A 920 -12.61 6.54 20.75
N ASN A 921 -11.50 6.40 21.46
CA ASN A 921 -10.18 6.77 20.95
C ASN A 921 -9.74 5.91 19.75
N VAL A 922 -10.03 4.60 19.74
CA VAL A 922 -9.77 3.73 18.57
C VAL A 922 -10.55 4.20 17.36
N VAL A 923 -11.85 4.42 17.55
CA VAL A 923 -12.76 4.84 16.47
C VAL A 923 -12.27 6.17 15.88
N HIS A 924 -11.96 7.16 16.71
CA HIS A 924 -11.42 8.44 16.26
C HIS A 924 -10.08 8.28 15.50
N GLN A 925 -9.23 7.32 15.88
CA GLN A 925 -7.99 7.04 15.14
C GLN A 925 -8.24 6.39 13.77
N LEU A 926 -9.29 5.59 13.64
CA LEU A 926 -9.66 4.91 12.40
C LEU A 926 -10.37 5.85 11.41
N PHE A 927 -11.20 6.78 11.90
CA PHE A 927 -12.03 7.70 11.12
C PHE A 927 -11.68 9.18 11.34
N ASN A 928 -10.43 9.56 11.10
CA ASN A 928 -10.02 10.96 11.24
C ASN A 928 -10.62 11.87 10.13
N ASP A 929 -10.58 13.19 10.32
CA ASP A 929 -11.20 14.19 9.41
C ASP A 929 -10.76 14.09 7.93
N ASP A 930 -9.59 13.51 7.65
CA ASP A 930 -9.09 13.28 6.29
C ASP A 930 -9.73 12.06 5.62
N PHE A 931 -10.22 11.09 6.41
CA PHE A 931 -10.94 9.92 5.92
C PHE A 931 -12.33 10.31 5.37
N ASP A 932 -13.11 11.06 6.15
CA ASP A 932 -14.51 11.42 5.81
C ASP A 932 -14.60 12.32 4.57
N LYS A 933 -13.70 13.31 4.44
CA LYS A 933 -13.68 14.26 3.31
C LYS A 933 -13.35 13.62 1.96
N ASN A 934 -12.62 12.51 1.96
CA ASN A 934 -12.24 11.80 0.73
C ASN A 934 -13.30 10.78 0.28
N PHE A 935 -14.26 10.43 1.14
CA PHE A 935 -15.24 9.37 0.89
C PHE A 935 -16.65 9.87 0.55
N ASN A 936 -17.09 10.97 1.16
CA ASN A 936 -18.50 11.37 1.14
C ASN A 936 -18.97 12.20 -0.09
N ASN A 937 -18.12 12.42 -1.10
CA ASN A 937 -18.47 13.18 -2.30
C ASN A 937 -18.54 12.28 -3.55
N SER A 938 -19.72 11.78 -3.93
CA SER A 938 -19.96 11.26 -5.29
C SER A 938 -21.42 10.90 -5.61
N ARG A 939 -21.71 10.84 -6.92
CA ARG A 939 -22.95 10.37 -7.59
C ARG A 939 -23.34 8.90 -7.31
N LEU A 940 -22.50 8.05 -6.70
CA LEU A 940 -22.93 6.72 -6.24
C LEU A 940 -24.09 6.87 -5.24
N ASN A 941 -24.06 7.95 -4.43
CA ASN A 941 -25.16 8.33 -3.53
C ASN A 941 -26.41 8.79 -4.30
N ASP A 942 -26.26 9.51 -5.42
CA ASP A 942 -27.38 9.97 -6.24
C ASP A 942 -28.07 8.81 -7.00
N ARG A 943 -27.31 7.82 -7.48
CA ARG A 943 -27.88 6.60 -8.10
C ARG A 943 -28.70 5.79 -7.09
N ARG A 944 -28.20 5.64 -5.87
CA ARG A 944 -28.94 5.04 -4.75
C ARG A 944 -30.25 5.80 -4.44
N ASN A 945 -30.20 7.13 -4.38
CA ASN A 945 -31.38 7.94 -4.10
C ASN A 945 -32.45 7.81 -5.21
N ASN A 946 -32.04 7.69 -6.47
CA ASN A 946 -32.95 7.46 -7.59
C ASN A 946 -33.54 6.04 -7.58
N GLU A 947 -32.79 4.99 -7.23
CA GLU A 947 -33.32 3.62 -7.11
C GLU A 947 -34.29 3.46 -5.92
N ALA A 948 -34.01 4.11 -4.79
CA ALA A 948 -34.92 4.17 -3.65
C ALA A 948 -36.23 4.94 -3.96
N ALA A 949 -36.17 5.93 -4.86
CA ALA A 949 -37.35 6.64 -5.35
C ALA A 949 -38.19 5.81 -6.32
N ILE A 950 -37.55 4.99 -7.18
CA ILE A 950 -38.24 4.13 -8.17
C ILE A 950 -38.91 2.93 -7.49
N SER A 951 -38.28 2.33 -6.49
CA SER A 951 -38.84 1.19 -5.73
C SER A 951 -40.05 1.54 -4.85
N ASN A 952 -40.27 2.83 -4.56
CA ASN A 952 -41.44 3.33 -3.84
C ASN A 952 -42.58 3.83 -4.75
N SER A 953 -42.44 3.76 -6.07
CA SER A 953 -43.52 4.12 -7.01
C SER A 953 -44.15 2.86 -7.61
N THR A 954 -45.34 2.49 -7.14
CA THR A 954 -46.19 1.50 -7.80
C THR A 954 -46.81 2.13 -9.05
N ALA A 955 -46.05 2.20 -10.14
CA ALA A 955 -46.60 2.50 -11.46
C ALA A 955 -47.25 1.24 -12.05
N PRO A 956 -48.46 1.34 -12.66
CA PRO A 956 -49.16 0.18 -13.18
C PRO A 956 -48.43 -0.43 -14.39
N VAL A 957 -48.45 -1.77 -14.45
CA VAL A 957 -47.87 -2.59 -15.54
C VAL A 957 -48.41 -2.12 -16.91
N PRO A 958 -47.55 -1.80 -17.89
CA PRO A 958 -48.02 -1.42 -19.23
C PRO A 958 -48.67 -2.64 -19.91
N GLN A 959 -49.87 -2.46 -20.46
CA GLN A 959 -50.54 -3.50 -21.24
C GLN A 959 -49.77 -3.80 -22.54
N ARG A 960 -49.68 -5.10 -22.85
CA ARG A 960 -49.01 -5.64 -24.04
C ARG A 960 -49.69 -5.14 -25.33
N PRO A 961 -48.97 -4.59 -26.32
CA PRO A 961 -49.58 -4.19 -27.58
C PRO A 961 -50.01 -5.43 -28.39
N PRO A 962 -51.10 -5.33 -29.17
CA PRO A 962 -51.58 -6.44 -30.00
C PRO A 962 -50.62 -6.74 -31.16
N PRO A 963 -50.56 -7.99 -31.63
CA PRO A 963 -49.63 -8.40 -32.67
C PRO A 963 -49.94 -7.76 -34.03
N PRO A 964 -48.91 -7.46 -34.85
CA PRO A 964 -49.09 -6.82 -36.15
C PRO A 964 -49.80 -7.73 -37.15
N LYS A 965 -50.69 -7.15 -37.96
CA LYS A 965 -51.40 -7.83 -39.05
C LYS A 965 -50.42 -8.22 -40.17
N ARG A 966 -50.46 -9.51 -40.55
CA ARG A 966 -49.79 -10.02 -41.75
C ARG A 966 -50.40 -9.37 -43.00
N TYR A 967 -49.58 -8.73 -43.82
CA TYR A 967 -49.94 -8.43 -45.21
C TYR A 967 -49.38 -9.53 -46.09
N SER A 968 -50.27 -10.11 -46.88
CA SER A 968 -50.06 -11.08 -47.97
C SER A 968 -49.27 -10.50 -49.12
#